data_AF-A0A7X9C5M4-F1
#
_entry.id   AF-A0A7X9C5M4-F1
#
_cell.length_a   1.000
_cell.length_b   1.000
_cell.length_c   1.000
_cell.angle_alpha   90.00
_cell.angle_beta   90.00
_cell.angle_gamma   90.00
#
_symmetry.space_group_name_H-M   'P 1'
#
loop_
_entity.id
_entity.type
_entity.pdbx_description
1 polymer ?
#
loop_
_entity_poly.entity_id
_entity_poly.type
_entity_poly.pdbx_seq_one_letter_code
_entity_poly.pdbx_strand_id
1 'polypeptide(L)'
;MKALSSCLLLLLMVSSSLFANADKIENEPDFAYLFAYEQDHGLHFAWSINQQEWHIIGPRSFVRCDYGTWGGEKKMYDPYLFLDENNLWHCVWSVNHRDGTFSYTSSEDLINWDVQAYPFVMDQGNCLYPEISSSNSSFTISWLSGDDKSIYKLESKDLIKFGSTVKGNDSDRLNLRTEILVNDIKRTGTIHKVPWVVIEQLLRHAQISDYRNQLYSETTAQDPQRFAGLKGLKATVEVKEEKAKPISDLLMGIFLEDINYSLDGGLYAELIQNRDFEYNASDRREWNSKSFWEIKGEGVDFAIDTKDPIHINNKHYAVLNVKQKGAGLVNKGYGGIPLKKGDKYDFSLFIRMGASNKGGKLKVQLLDEKENIIAEKAISRATNQWKKQNIVLTAKESADAAQLRIVPESEGIYHLDMISLFPQKTFKGRKNGLREDLAQALADIKPRFVRFPGGCLAHGNGLDNMYRWKNTVGPLEARKPQGNLWGYHQSAGVGYYEFFQFCEDLNAEPVPVVPAGVPCQNSSAGGAGQQGGIPMCEMDDYVQEVLDLIEWANGDKNTKWGRVRAEAGHPEPFNLKYIGVGNEDLITHIFKERFELIYNAVKEKHPEIEVIGTVGPFSEGSDYVEGWKFASKLGIPIVDEHYYQPPGWYIHNQDYYDKYDRNKSKVYLGEYAAHLPSRHNNIETALAEALHLNNVERNGDVVIMTSYAPLLAKEGYTQWNPDLIYFNNNEVKPTTGYYVQKMFGENSGNLYLPSKVSLSDNNGAVQKRVSVSVVKDENTADYIVKLVNLLPVSIDAELLIPNIDLAAVTADCSILQGKPDDRSAKPTTKKITGINEVSLPAYSYTVLRF
;
A
#
# COMPACT_ATOMS: atom_id res chain seq x y z
N MET A 1 -5.46 69.09 -8.40
CA MET A 1 -4.33 69.32 -9.33
C MET A 1 -3.45 68.09 -9.24
N LYS A 2 -3.55 67.17 -10.21
CA LYS A 2 -2.56 66.94 -11.29
C LYS A 2 -1.15 66.65 -10.74
N ALA A 3 -0.38 65.62 -11.10
CA ALA A 3 -0.52 64.29 -11.74
C ALA A 3 0.91 63.89 -12.18
N LEU A 4 1.11 62.60 -12.47
CA LEU A 4 2.19 61.99 -13.29
C LEU A 4 3.56 61.80 -12.61
N SER A 5 4.31 60.70 -12.78
CA SER A 5 4.18 59.55 -13.70
C SER A 5 5.13 58.40 -13.29
N SER A 6 4.67 57.14 -13.49
CA SER A 6 5.31 56.03 -14.27
C SER A 6 6.74 55.56 -13.92
N CYS A 7 7.18 54.30 -14.08
CA CYS A 7 6.64 52.96 -14.35
C CYS A 7 7.87 52.01 -14.49
N LEU A 8 7.66 50.71 -14.29
CA LEU A 8 8.31 49.55 -14.95
C LEU A 8 9.63 48.94 -14.40
N LEU A 9 9.47 47.70 -13.90
CA LEU A 9 10.22 46.44 -14.15
C LEU A 9 11.70 46.49 -14.57
N LEU A 10 12.56 45.72 -13.89
CA LEU A 10 13.15 44.49 -14.47
C LEU A 10 13.77 43.55 -13.41
N LEU A 11 13.76 42.27 -13.76
CA LEU A 11 14.19 41.05 -13.09
C LEU A 11 15.74 40.85 -13.01
N LEU A 12 16.12 39.85 -12.18
CA LEU A 12 17.26 38.90 -12.28
C LEU A 12 18.50 39.09 -11.36
N MET A 13 18.60 38.10 -10.46
CA MET A 13 19.77 37.30 -10.05
C MET A 13 21.06 37.99 -9.55
N VAL A 14 21.49 37.65 -8.33
CA VAL A 14 22.52 36.62 -8.05
C VAL A 14 22.77 36.59 -6.52
N SER A 15 22.93 35.37 -6.02
CA SER A 15 23.36 34.92 -4.70
C SER A 15 24.21 35.88 -3.84
N SER A 16 23.78 36.07 -2.60
CA SER A 16 24.67 36.06 -1.42
C SER A 16 23.83 36.00 -0.15
N SER A 17 23.94 34.88 0.55
CA SER A 17 23.80 34.70 2.00
C SER A 17 23.48 35.98 2.79
N LEU A 18 22.20 36.17 3.10
CA LEU A 18 21.79 37.03 4.21
C LEU A 18 21.24 36.11 5.29
N PHE A 19 22.16 35.63 6.13
CA PHE A 19 21.83 35.32 7.51
C PHE A 19 21.20 36.59 8.09
N ALA A 20 19.92 36.52 8.46
CA ALA A 20 19.41 37.47 9.43
C ALA A 20 20.29 37.32 10.67
N ASN A 21 21.12 38.32 10.96
CA ASN A 21 21.77 38.43 12.27
C ASN A 21 20.64 38.48 13.29
N ALA A 22 20.36 37.36 13.94
CA ALA A 22 19.73 37.37 15.23
C ALA A 22 20.63 38.23 16.13
N ASP A 23 20.06 39.21 16.81
CA ASP A 23 20.77 39.97 17.82
C ASP A 23 21.38 38.97 18.81
N LYS A 24 22.72 38.95 18.93
CA LYS A 24 23.41 38.11 19.92
C LYS A 24 22.84 38.43 21.31
N ILE A 25 22.17 37.48 21.92
CA ILE A 25 21.81 37.56 23.34
C ILE A 25 23.12 37.42 24.12
N GLU A 26 23.52 38.45 24.89
CA GLU A 26 24.83 38.52 25.58
C GLU A 26 25.12 37.36 26.55
N ASN A 27 24.13 36.52 26.87
CA ASN A 27 24.20 35.46 27.88
C ASN A 27 24.04 34.03 27.33
N GLU A 28 24.17 33.81 26.02
CA GLU A 28 24.19 32.45 25.46
C GLU A 28 25.52 31.75 25.74
N PRO A 29 25.53 30.45 26.09
CA PRO A 29 26.76 29.72 26.29
C PRO A 29 27.48 29.49 24.95
N ASP A 30 28.81 29.44 24.95
CA ASP A 30 29.57 29.13 23.71
C ASP A 30 29.36 27.67 23.26
N PHE A 31 29.10 26.76 24.21
CA PHE A 31 28.94 25.34 23.98
C PHE A 31 28.00 24.69 25.02
N ALA A 32 27.53 23.50 24.70
CA ALA A 32 26.87 22.60 25.63
C ALA A 32 27.33 21.15 25.40
N TYR A 33 26.96 20.27 26.32
CA TYR A 33 27.12 18.83 26.19
C TYR A 33 25.80 18.24 25.69
N LEU A 34 25.87 17.47 24.60
CA LEU A 34 24.77 16.72 24.01
C LEU A 34 24.91 15.25 24.40
N PHE A 35 23.87 14.66 24.96
CA PHE A 35 23.78 13.25 25.28
C PHE A 35 22.82 12.56 24.31
N ALA A 36 23.34 11.58 23.57
CA ALA A 36 22.61 10.79 22.59
C ALA A 36 22.28 9.42 23.18
N TYR A 37 21.00 9.06 23.25
CA TYR A 37 20.51 7.87 23.95
C TYR A 37 19.29 7.23 23.28
N GLU A 38 18.99 6.00 23.69
CA GLU A 38 17.78 5.31 23.25
C GLU A 38 16.59 5.62 24.16
N GLN A 39 15.47 5.93 23.53
CA GLN A 39 14.16 5.91 24.16
C GLN A 39 13.11 5.53 23.11
N ASP A 40 12.11 4.75 23.54
CA ASP A 40 10.98 4.33 22.70
C ASP A 40 11.41 3.76 21.33
N HIS A 41 12.53 3.02 21.34
CA HIS A 41 13.17 2.38 20.19
C HIS A 41 13.67 3.33 19.10
N GLY A 42 14.03 4.57 19.47
CA GLY A 42 14.67 5.54 18.59
C GLY A 42 15.78 6.35 19.27
N LEU A 43 16.49 7.14 18.47
CA LEU A 43 17.54 8.03 18.93
C LEU A 43 16.93 9.32 19.49
N HIS A 44 17.27 9.64 20.74
CA HIS A 44 16.88 10.87 21.43
C HIS A 44 18.10 11.65 21.88
N PHE A 45 17.89 12.94 22.15
CA PHE A 45 18.91 13.85 22.64
C PHE A 45 18.49 14.55 23.93
N ALA A 46 19.46 14.75 24.83
CA ALA A 46 19.36 15.64 25.97
C ALA A 46 20.60 16.56 25.99
N TRP A 47 20.49 17.74 26.59
CA TRP A 47 21.61 18.67 26.67
C TRP A 47 21.87 19.15 28.10
N SER A 48 23.11 19.57 28.36
CA SER A 48 23.55 20.13 29.64
C SER A 48 24.69 21.13 29.44
N ILE A 49 24.73 22.21 30.22
CA ILE A 49 25.89 23.12 30.26
C ILE A 49 26.99 22.65 31.23
N ASN A 50 26.65 21.78 32.19
CA ASN A 50 27.52 21.40 33.31
C ASN A 50 27.67 19.89 33.52
N GLN A 51 27.01 19.06 32.70
CA GLN A 51 26.89 17.59 32.81
C GLN A 51 26.20 17.07 34.08
N GLN A 52 25.62 17.95 34.90
CA GLN A 52 24.92 17.60 36.14
C GLN A 52 23.40 17.62 35.93
N GLU A 53 22.91 18.67 35.28
CA GLU A 53 21.49 18.87 34.98
C GLU A 53 21.24 18.66 33.49
N TRP A 54 20.37 17.71 33.14
CA TRP A 54 20.11 17.31 31.76
C TRP A 54 18.69 17.65 31.34
N HIS A 55 18.56 18.29 30.18
CA HIS A 55 17.29 18.73 29.61
C HIS A 55 16.99 17.98 28.31
N ILE A 56 15.83 17.33 28.23
CA ILE A 56 15.40 16.61 27.01
C ILE A 56 15.18 17.56 25.83
N ILE A 57 15.50 17.10 24.63
CA ILE A 57 15.19 17.79 23.38
C ILE A 57 13.97 17.13 22.74
N GLY A 58 12.79 17.63 23.09
CA GLY A 58 11.52 17.16 22.55
C GLY A 58 11.14 15.73 23.00
N PRO A 59 9.89 15.32 22.74
CA PRO A 59 9.40 13.99 23.10
C PRO A 59 9.62 12.94 21.99
N ARG A 60 10.13 13.33 20.82
CA ARG A 60 10.22 12.47 19.63
C ARG A 60 11.65 12.09 19.29
N SER A 61 11.78 10.89 18.74
CA SER A 61 13.05 10.38 18.21
C SER A 61 13.44 11.10 16.92
N PHE A 62 14.74 11.32 16.73
CA PHE A 62 15.33 11.92 15.53
C PHE A 62 15.58 10.91 14.41
N VAL A 63 15.82 9.65 14.77
CA VAL A 63 15.88 8.52 13.83
C VAL A 63 15.36 7.25 14.53
N ARG A 64 14.71 6.37 13.77
CA ARG A 64 14.18 5.08 14.22
C ARG A 64 14.69 3.98 13.31
N CYS A 65 14.86 2.78 13.85
CA CYS A 65 15.26 1.61 13.07
C CYS A 65 14.14 1.17 12.10
N ASP A 66 14.43 1.04 10.82
CA ASP A 66 13.53 0.46 9.82
C ASP A 66 13.87 -1.01 9.46
N TYR A 67 14.83 -1.62 10.16
CA TYR A 67 15.11 -3.06 10.08
C TYR A 67 13.99 -3.90 10.70
N GLY A 68 13.54 -4.93 9.99
CA GLY A 68 12.57 -5.89 10.52
C GLY A 68 11.11 -5.61 10.23
N THR A 69 10.27 -6.52 10.72
CA THR A 69 8.82 -6.46 10.49
C THR A 69 8.14 -5.38 11.35
N TRP A 70 7.00 -4.90 10.86
CA TRP A 70 6.09 -4.00 11.55
C TRP A 70 5.69 -4.57 12.91
N GLY A 71 5.47 -3.67 13.86
CA GLY A 71 5.15 -4.00 15.24
C GLY A 71 6.41 -4.24 16.06
N GLY A 72 6.82 -5.49 16.20
CA GLY A 72 7.74 -5.91 17.27
C GLY A 72 9.24 -5.74 16.99
N GLU A 73 9.65 -5.58 15.72
CA GLU A 73 11.05 -5.83 15.31
C GLU A 73 11.79 -4.59 14.80
N LYS A 74 11.09 -3.56 14.31
CA LYS A 74 11.65 -2.24 13.94
C LYS A 74 12.10 -1.45 15.17
N LYS A 75 13.22 -1.87 15.77
CA LYS A 75 13.71 -1.35 17.05
C LYS A 75 15.18 -0.98 17.03
N MET A 76 15.50 0.10 17.75
CA MET A 76 16.86 0.54 18.02
C MET A 76 17.28 0.11 19.43
N TYR A 77 18.51 -0.42 19.56
CA TYR A 77 19.11 -0.78 20.84
C TYR A 77 20.54 -0.26 20.95
N ASP A 78 20.85 0.39 22.07
CA ASP A 78 22.20 0.84 22.43
C ASP A 78 22.87 1.71 21.35
N PRO A 79 22.26 2.82 20.90
CA PRO A 79 22.85 3.68 19.90
C PRO A 79 24.20 4.24 20.37
N TYR A 80 25.11 4.36 19.42
CA TYR A 80 26.42 4.95 19.59
C TYR A 80 26.59 6.06 18.56
N LEU A 81 26.62 7.30 19.05
CA LEU A 81 26.85 8.48 18.23
C LEU A 81 28.34 8.82 18.23
N PHE A 82 28.89 9.12 17.06
CA PHE A 82 30.29 9.47 16.84
C PHE A 82 30.39 10.62 15.85
N LEU A 83 31.26 11.60 16.12
CA LEU A 83 31.56 12.70 15.20
C LEU A 83 32.94 12.46 14.59
N ASP A 84 33.01 12.42 13.27
CA ASP A 84 34.28 12.23 12.56
C ASP A 84 35.08 13.54 12.38
N GLU A 85 36.27 13.43 11.78
CA GLU A 85 37.15 14.57 11.49
C GLU A 85 36.61 15.54 10.43
N ASN A 86 35.59 15.13 9.66
CA ASN A 86 34.93 15.93 8.62
C ASN A 86 33.68 16.65 9.14
N ASN A 87 33.37 16.55 10.44
CA ASN A 87 32.14 17.03 11.07
C ASN A 87 30.87 16.28 10.61
N LEU A 88 31.00 15.02 10.21
CA LEU A 88 29.87 14.15 9.92
C LEU A 88 29.54 13.29 11.16
N TRP A 89 28.26 13.29 11.54
CA TRP A 89 27.78 12.43 12.61
C TRP A 89 27.47 11.03 12.08
N HIS A 90 27.86 10.03 12.85
CA HIS A 90 27.62 8.62 12.58
C HIS A 90 26.88 8.00 13.76
N CYS A 91 25.84 7.23 13.47
CA CYS A 91 25.09 6.47 14.47
C CYS A 91 25.11 4.99 14.12
N VAL A 92 25.55 4.15 15.05
CA VAL A 92 25.44 2.68 14.95
C VAL A 92 24.67 2.11 16.14
N TRP A 93 23.89 1.06 15.91
CA TRP A 93 23.09 0.41 16.97
C TRP A 93 22.82 -1.07 16.68
N SER A 94 22.49 -1.81 17.74
CA SER A 94 22.08 -3.21 17.63
C SER A 94 20.63 -3.26 17.13
N VAL A 95 20.32 -4.08 16.12
CA VAL A 95 18.94 -4.19 15.61
C VAL A 95 18.08 -5.13 16.44
N ASN A 96 18.69 -6.13 17.09
CA ASN A 96 18.10 -7.03 18.07
C ASN A 96 19.21 -7.86 18.76
N HIS A 97 18.85 -8.89 19.53
CA HIS A 97 19.79 -9.74 20.26
C HIS A 97 20.11 -11.08 19.56
N ARG A 98 19.74 -11.25 18.29
CA ARG A 98 19.81 -12.56 17.61
C ARG A 98 20.42 -12.52 16.21
N ASP A 99 20.33 -11.38 15.51
CA ASP A 99 20.80 -11.26 14.14
C ASP A 99 22.25 -10.76 14.13
N GLY A 100 23.07 -11.36 13.28
CA GLY A 100 24.47 -10.99 13.03
C GLY A 100 24.61 -9.71 12.20
N THR A 101 23.81 -8.70 12.53
CA THR A 101 23.68 -7.42 11.81
C THR A 101 23.59 -6.28 12.83
N PHE A 102 24.19 -5.15 12.49
CA PHE A 102 23.95 -3.86 13.15
C PHE A 102 23.36 -2.89 12.13
N SER A 103 22.86 -1.75 12.59
CA SER A 103 22.44 -0.68 11.69
C SER A 103 23.41 0.50 11.76
N TYR A 104 23.49 1.24 10.66
CA TYR A 104 24.31 2.43 10.48
C TYR A 104 23.54 3.51 9.72
N THR A 105 23.67 4.77 10.15
CA THR A 105 23.33 5.97 9.35
C THR A 105 24.25 7.14 9.71
N SER A 106 24.23 8.18 8.87
CA SER A 106 24.96 9.43 9.05
C SER A 106 24.06 10.66 8.98
N SER A 107 24.54 11.78 9.53
CA SER A 107 23.86 13.08 9.44
C SER A 107 24.87 14.22 9.56
N GLU A 108 24.67 15.29 8.79
CA GLU A 108 25.47 16.52 8.91
C GLU A 108 25.00 17.40 10.09
N ASP A 109 23.73 17.31 10.48
CA ASP A 109 23.08 18.26 11.39
C ASP A 109 22.26 17.61 12.53
N LEU A 110 22.34 16.28 12.68
CA LEU A 110 21.59 15.46 13.64
C LEU A 110 20.07 15.46 13.46
N ILE A 111 19.56 16.10 12.41
CA ILE A 111 18.13 16.25 12.10
C ILE A 111 17.79 15.48 10.82
N ASN A 112 18.56 15.72 9.76
CA ASN A 112 18.41 15.09 8.46
C ASN A 112 19.40 13.92 8.37
N TRP A 113 18.86 12.70 8.46
CA TRP A 113 19.65 11.47 8.43
C TRP A 113 19.64 10.86 7.03
N ASP A 114 20.74 10.18 6.69
CA ASP A 114 20.84 9.38 5.47
C ASP A 114 20.07 8.05 5.61
N VAL A 115 19.84 7.39 4.47
CA VAL A 115 19.23 6.05 4.45
C VAL A 115 20.04 5.07 5.30
N GLN A 116 19.36 4.14 5.95
CA GLN A 116 20.00 3.19 6.85
C GLN A 116 20.65 2.05 6.09
N ALA A 117 21.77 1.57 6.62
CA ALA A 117 22.48 0.39 6.12
C ALA A 117 22.46 -0.71 7.18
N TYR A 118 22.38 -1.97 6.70
CA TYR A 118 22.27 -3.16 7.53
C TYR A 118 23.33 -4.19 7.16
N PRO A 119 24.59 -4.02 7.59
CA PRO A 119 25.66 -4.93 7.21
C PRO A 119 25.45 -6.30 7.86
N PHE A 120 25.28 -7.34 7.04
CA PHE A 120 25.30 -8.71 7.52
C PHE A 120 26.76 -9.16 7.72
N VAL A 121 27.16 -9.33 8.97
CA VAL A 121 28.57 -9.46 9.36
C VAL A 121 28.88 -10.74 10.12
N MET A 122 27.86 -11.51 10.53
CA MET A 122 28.03 -12.80 11.17
C MET A 122 26.96 -13.79 10.72
N ASP A 123 27.39 -14.97 10.26
CA ASP A 123 26.47 -16.09 9.94
C ASP A 123 25.77 -16.66 11.18
N GLN A 124 26.45 -16.59 12.34
CA GLN A 124 25.96 -17.00 13.64
C GLN A 124 26.40 -15.97 14.68
N GLY A 125 25.49 -15.57 15.56
CA GLY A 125 25.74 -14.59 16.60
C GLY A 125 24.92 -13.32 16.43
N ASN A 126 25.25 -12.33 17.25
CA ASN A 126 24.58 -11.03 17.30
C ASN A 126 25.59 -9.89 17.35
N CYS A 127 25.14 -8.69 17.00
CA CYS A 127 25.94 -7.48 17.08
C CYS A 127 25.46 -6.59 18.23
N LEU A 128 25.94 -6.85 19.45
CA LEU A 128 25.56 -6.09 20.64
C LEU A 128 26.53 -4.93 20.89
N TYR A 129 25.98 -3.78 21.31
CA TYR A 129 26.75 -2.57 21.65
C TYR A 129 27.78 -2.17 20.58
N PRO A 130 27.39 -2.05 19.29
CA PRO A 130 28.32 -1.67 18.24
C PRO A 130 28.92 -0.29 18.52
N GLU A 131 30.18 -0.10 18.16
CA GLU A 131 30.91 1.17 18.24
C GLU A 131 31.56 1.43 16.90
N ILE A 132 31.64 2.71 16.54
CA ILE A 132 32.35 3.16 15.34
C ILE A 132 33.45 4.14 15.76
N SER A 133 34.60 4.02 15.11
CA SER A 133 35.71 4.95 15.26
C SER A 133 36.40 5.12 13.91
N SER A 134 37.12 6.22 13.72
CA SER A 134 37.86 6.52 12.50
C SER A 134 39.36 6.67 12.76
N SER A 135 40.18 6.11 11.88
CA SER A 135 41.64 6.26 11.89
C SER A 135 42.20 6.13 10.47
N ASN A 136 43.11 7.04 10.07
CA ASN A 136 43.77 7.03 8.76
C ASN A 136 42.79 6.90 7.56
N SER A 137 41.67 7.63 7.60
CA SER A 137 40.62 7.58 6.58
C SER A 137 39.98 6.19 6.38
N SER A 138 39.99 5.35 7.42
CA SER A 138 39.25 4.10 7.54
C SER A 138 38.39 4.12 8.80
N PHE A 139 37.26 3.45 8.77
CA PHE A 139 36.38 3.25 9.92
C PHE A 139 36.51 1.84 10.46
N THR A 140 36.76 1.74 11.75
CA THR A 140 36.69 0.48 12.51
C THR A 140 35.34 0.41 13.19
N ILE A 141 34.57 -0.64 12.90
CA ILE A 141 33.32 -0.95 13.60
C ILE A 141 33.57 -2.18 14.47
N SER A 142 33.27 -2.10 15.77
CA SER A 142 33.46 -3.20 16.71
C SER A 142 32.23 -3.45 17.58
N TRP A 143 31.96 -4.71 17.91
CA TRP A 143 30.79 -5.12 18.70
C TRP A 143 31.11 -6.28 19.63
N LEU A 144 30.22 -6.51 20.59
CA LEU A 144 30.22 -7.68 21.45
C LEU A 144 29.30 -8.75 20.85
N SER A 145 29.75 -10.00 20.87
CA SER A 145 28.86 -11.15 20.64
C SER A 145 28.38 -11.67 21.99
N GLY A 146 27.07 -11.74 22.18
CA GLY A 146 26.44 -12.33 23.36
C GLY A 146 26.66 -13.84 23.48
N ASP A 147 26.98 -14.52 22.37
CA ASP A 147 27.07 -15.97 22.30
C ASP A 147 28.37 -16.50 22.91
N ASP A 148 29.50 -15.89 22.53
CA ASP A 148 30.84 -16.28 22.98
C ASP A 148 31.54 -15.23 23.84
N LYS A 149 30.85 -14.10 24.10
CA LYS A 149 31.34 -12.95 24.88
C LYS A 149 32.64 -12.35 24.34
N SER A 150 32.93 -12.56 23.05
CA SER A 150 34.12 -12.01 22.38
C SER A 150 33.82 -10.67 21.72
N ILE A 151 34.89 -9.89 21.51
CA ILE A 151 34.87 -8.69 20.68
C ILE A 151 35.10 -9.11 19.24
N TYR A 152 34.29 -8.58 18.34
CA TYR A 152 34.47 -8.69 16.90
C TYR A 152 34.61 -7.29 16.30
N LYS A 153 35.28 -7.22 15.15
CA LYS A 153 35.41 -5.98 14.40
C LYS A 153 35.49 -6.22 12.90
N LEU A 154 35.29 -5.15 12.15
CA LEU A 154 35.58 -5.05 10.73
C LEU A 154 36.08 -3.64 10.39
N GLU A 155 36.58 -3.49 9.17
CA GLU A 155 37.02 -2.21 8.61
C GLU A 155 36.13 -1.83 7.42
N SER A 156 35.87 -0.54 7.25
CA SER A 156 35.21 0.03 6.08
C SER A 156 35.84 1.36 5.68
N LYS A 157 35.98 1.61 4.38
CA LYS A 157 36.51 2.89 3.88
C LYS A 157 35.42 3.91 3.53
N ASP A 158 34.23 3.43 3.23
CA ASP A 158 33.14 4.23 2.66
C ASP A 158 31.81 4.04 3.42
N LEU A 159 31.75 3.15 4.42
CA LEU A 159 30.55 2.78 5.18
C LEU A 159 29.38 2.31 4.31
N ILE A 160 29.71 1.90 3.07
CA ILE A 160 28.82 1.23 2.12
C ILE A 160 29.26 -0.22 2.00
N LYS A 161 30.57 -0.46 1.88
CA LYS A 161 31.20 -1.78 1.81
C LYS A 161 31.92 -2.07 3.11
N PHE A 162 31.56 -3.19 3.72
CA PHE A 162 32.12 -3.63 4.99
C PHE A 162 33.09 -4.80 4.75
N GLY A 163 34.26 -4.73 5.35
CA GLY A 163 35.26 -5.80 5.28
C GLY A 163 34.83 -7.05 6.06
N SER A 164 35.64 -8.09 5.99
CA SER A 164 35.37 -9.34 6.72
C SER A 164 35.49 -9.16 8.23
N THR A 165 34.57 -9.79 8.96
CA THR A 165 34.60 -9.86 10.41
C THR A 165 35.82 -10.63 10.90
N VAL A 166 36.54 -10.03 11.85
CA VAL A 166 37.67 -10.64 12.55
C VAL A 166 37.48 -10.52 14.06
N LYS A 167 38.10 -11.42 14.83
CA LYS A 167 38.12 -11.31 16.28
C LYS A 167 38.96 -10.09 16.70
N GLY A 168 38.35 -9.22 17.50
CA GLY A 168 39.00 -8.03 18.06
C GLY A 168 39.50 -8.27 19.50
N ASN A 169 39.96 -7.20 20.12
CA ASN A 169 40.38 -7.13 21.52
C ASN A 169 39.90 -5.81 22.16
N ASP A 170 40.14 -5.63 23.45
CA ASP A 170 39.64 -4.46 24.21
C ASP A 170 40.10 -3.11 23.64
N SER A 171 41.27 -3.05 22.99
CA SER A 171 41.78 -1.81 22.38
C SER A 171 41.05 -1.40 21.11
N ASP A 172 40.23 -2.29 20.53
CA ASP A 172 39.38 -2.01 19.37
C ASP A 172 38.05 -1.33 19.75
N ARG A 173 37.83 -1.06 21.04
CA ARG A 173 36.63 -0.41 21.57
C ARG A 173 37.01 0.87 22.30
N LEU A 174 36.30 1.96 21.99
CA LEU A 174 36.49 3.23 22.70
C LEU A 174 35.73 3.27 24.03
N ASN A 175 34.65 2.48 24.15
CA ASN A 175 33.81 2.37 25.34
C ASN A 175 33.34 3.74 25.88
N LEU A 176 32.93 4.64 24.98
CA LEU A 176 32.49 6.01 25.31
C LEU A 176 31.06 6.09 25.87
N ARG A 177 30.34 4.97 25.96
CA ARG A 177 29.00 4.98 26.53
C ARG A 177 29.08 5.26 28.04
N THR A 178 28.19 6.12 28.51
CA THR A 178 28.03 6.46 29.93
C THR A 178 26.57 6.38 30.32
N GLU A 179 26.33 6.31 31.62
CA GLU A 179 24.99 6.31 32.20
C GLU A 179 24.73 7.65 32.90
N ILE A 180 23.63 8.30 32.53
CA ILE A 180 23.16 9.53 33.18
C ILE A 180 21.69 9.42 33.55
N LEU A 181 21.22 10.28 34.46
CA LEU A 181 19.80 10.44 34.75
C LEU A 181 19.21 11.51 33.83
N VAL A 182 18.24 11.11 33.01
CA VAL A 182 17.41 12.01 32.21
C VAL A 182 15.98 11.89 32.73
N ASN A 183 15.45 12.97 33.33
CA ASN A 183 14.16 12.96 34.04
C ASN A 183 14.06 11.81 35.07
N ASP A 184 15.08 11.65 35.91
CA ASP A 184 15.21 10.57 36.92
C ASP A 184 15.21 9.14 36.38
N ILE A 185 15.25 8.96 35.06
CA ILE A 185 15.40 7.65 34.41
C ILE A 185 16.85 7.47 33.98
N LYS A 186 17.45 6.36 34.39
CA LYS A 186 18.80 5.99 33.98
C LYS A 186 18.82 5.67 32.48
N ARG A 187 19.65 6.37 31.72
CA ARG A 187 19.83 6.19 30.28
C ARG A 187 21.29 5.95 29.96
N THR A 188 21.54 5.08 28.99
CA THR A 188 22.88 4.77 28.48
C THR A 188 23.05 5.39 27.10
N GLY A 189 24.18 6.04 26.86
CA GLY A 189 24.40 6.79 25.62
C GLY A 189 25.78 7.41 25.54
N THR A 190 26.01 8.28 24.56
CA THR A 190 27.30 8.99 24.36
C THR A 190 27.16 10.48 24.62
N ILE A 191 28.20 11.13 25.16
CA ILE A 191 28.22 12.57 25.43
C ILE A 191 29.19 13.27 24.46
N HIS A 192 28.73 14.34 23.84
CA HIS A 192 29.50 15.14 22.88
C HIS A 192 29.46 16.62 23.26
N LYS A 193 30.61 17.30 23.21
CA LYS A 193 30.65 18.75 23.40
C LYS A 193 30.39 19.43 22.06
N VAL A 194 29.30 20.19 21.95
CA VAL A 194 28.85 20.81 20.71
C VAL A 194 28.69 22.33 20.87
N PRO A 195 28.86 23.13 19.80
CA PRO A 195 28.50 24.55 19.81
C PRO A 195 27.02 24.74 20.19
N TRP A 196 26.70 25.82 20.90
CA TRP A 196 25.32 26.08 21.35
C TRP A 196 24.30 26.12 20.21
N VAL A 197 24.69 26.63 19.04
CA VAL A 197 23.83 26.67 17.83
C VAL A 197 23.28 25.28 17.43
N VAL A 198 24.01 24.20 17.70
CA VAL A 198 23.53 22.82 17.43
C VAL A 198 22.35 22.49 18.35
N ILE A 199 22.44 22.84 19.64
CA ILE A 199 21.35 22.64 20.60
C ILE A 199 20.12 23.47 20.19
N GLU A 200 20.32 24.72 19.79
CA GLU A 200 19.22 25.58 19.34
C GLU A 200 18.50 25.03 18.12
N GLN A 201 19.25 24.51 17.15
CA GLN A 201 18.68 23.87 15.96
C GLN A 201 17.85 22.64 16.32
N LEU A 202 18.36 21.78 17.22
CA LEU A 202 17.65 20.60 17.69
C LEU A 202 16.39 20.96 18.49
N LEU A 203 16.46 21.94 19.39
CA LEU A 203 15.30 22.45 20.14
C LEU A 203 14.24 23.05 19.20
N ARG A 204 14.67 23.84 18.23
CA ARG A 204 13.77 24.43 17.22
C ARG A 204 13.10 23.35 16.37
N HIS A 205 13.84 22.33 15.95
CA HIS A 205 13.28 21.19 15.23
C HIS A 205 12.22 20.47 16.05
N ALA A 206 12.53 20.16 17.31
CA ALA A 206 11.59 19.51 18.24
C ALA A 206 10.31 20.35 18.42
N GLN A 207 10.44 21.66 18.62
CA GLN A 207 9.29 22.56 18.75
C GLN A 207 8.41 22.61 17.49
N ILE A 208 9.03 22.67 16.29
CA ILE A 208 8.31 22.66 15.02
C ILE A 208 7.60 21.32 14.82
N SER A 209 8.26 20.21 15.14
CA SER A 209 7.66 18.88 15.08
C SER A 209 6.44 18.81 16.01
N ASP A 210 6.60 19.15 17.29
CA ASP A 210 5.50 19.15 18.26
C ASP A 210 4.32 20.02 17.82
N TYR A 211 4.59 21.22 17.31
CA TYR A 211 3.55 22.09 16.74
C TYR A 211 2.81 21.44 15.58
N ARG A 212 3.53 20.87 14.60
CA ARG A 212 2.89 20.14 13.47
C ARG A 212 2.01 19.01 13.96
N ASN A 213 2.48 18.26 14.96
CA ASN A 213 1.72 17.14 15.50
C ASN A 213 0.45 17.57 16.22
N GLN A 214 0.46 18.70 16.94
CA GLN A 214 -0.75 19.28 17.51
C GLN A 214 -1.77 19.59 16.41
N LEU A 215 -1.33 20.21 15.31
CA LEU A 215 -2.20 20.48 14.15
C LEU A 215 -2.72 19.19 13.51
N TYR A 216 -1.87 18.18 13.32
CA TYR A 216 -2.25 16.94 12.65
C TYR A 216 -3.16 16.06 13.52
N SER A 217 -3.08 16.21 14.84
CA SER A 217 -3.97 15.55 15.79
C SER A 217 -5.36 16.20 15.92
N GLU A 218 -5.60 17.32 15.22
CA GLU A 218 -6.92 17.95 15.23
C GLU A 218 -8.00 17.01 14.69
N THR A 219 -9.15 17.00 15.37
CA THR A 219 -10.36 16.31 14.92
C THR A 219 -11.58 17.20 15.04
N THR A 220 -12.67 16.78 14.39
CA THR A 220 -13.97 17.47 14.47
C THR A 220 -14.58 17.43 15.87
N ALA A 221 -14.12 16.54 16.77
CA ALA A 221 -14.55 16.52 18.17
C ALA A 221 -14.25 17.84 18.91
N GLN A 222 -13.28 18.62 18.42
CA GLN A 222 -12.89 19.93 18.97
C GLN A 222 -13.69 21.09 18.37
N ASP A 223 -14.46 20.86 17.30
CA ASP A 223 -15.19 21.92 16.57
C ASP A 223 -16.22 22.68 17.42
N PRO A 224 -16.97 22.06 18.36
CA PRO A 224 -17.88 22.80 19.23
C PRO A 224 -17.18 23.90 20.05
N GLN A 225 -15.90 23.69 20.41
CA GLN A 225 -15.10 24.69 21.11
C GLN A 225 -14.39 25.62 20.12
N ARG A 226 -13.76 25.06 19.08
CA ARG A 226 -12.97 25.81 18.07
C ARG A 226 -13.82 26.83 17.31
N PHE A 227 -15.09 26.51 17.04
CA PHE A 227 -16.03 27.33 16.28
C PHE A 227 -17.23 27.78 17.12
N ALA A 228 -17.05 27.89 18.44
CA ALA A 228 -18.07 28.40 19.33
C ALA A 228 -18.55 29.79 18.86
N GLY A 229 -19.85 29.91 18.55
CA GLY A 229 -20.47 31.16 18.10
C GLY A 229 -20.33 31.44 16.59
N LEU A 230 -19.68 30.57 15.82
CA LEU A 230 -19.68 30.66 14.35
C LEU A 230 -21.13 30.53 13.84
N LYS A 231 -21.52 31.40 12.90
CA LYS A 231 -22.84 31.39 12.25
C LYS A 231 -22.68 31.01 10.78
N GLY A 232 -23.80 30.78 10.09
CA GLY A 232 -23.80 30.56 8.65
C GLY A 232 -22.96 31.60 7.90
N LEU A 233 -22.17 31.13 6.94
CA LEU A 233 -21.17 31.92 6.23
C LEU A 233 -21.61 32.19 4.80
N LYS A 234 -21.01 33.21 4.19
CA LYS A 234 -21.05 33.41 2.74
C LYS A 234 -19.70 33.08 2.15
N ALA A 235 -19.69 32.49 0.97
CA ALA A 235 -18.50 32.30 0.15
C ALA A 235 -18.72 32.89 -1.24
N THR A 236 -17.67 33.41 -1.85
CA THR A 236 -17.64 33.73 -3.29
C THR A 236 -16.54 32.89 -3.92
N VAL A 237 -16.91 32.13 -4.96
CA VAL A 237 -16.00 31.29 -5.76
C VAL A 237 -15.85 31.94 -7.14
N GLU A 238 -14.71 32.56 -7.37
CA GLU A 238 -14.40 33.26 -8.61
C GLU A 238 -13.46 32.41 -9.48
N VAL A 239 -13.97 31.87 -10.59
CA VAL A 239 -13.19 31.04 -11.53
C VAL A 239 -12.38 31.92 -12.48
N LYS A 240 -11.12 31.53 -12.71
CA LYS A 240 -10.12 32.20 -13.54
C LYS A 240 -9.82 31.35 -14.77
N GLU A 241 -10.76 31.34 -15.72
CA GLU A 241 -10.69 30.53 -16.94
C GLU A 241 -9.43 30.85 -17.77
N GLU A 242 -8.94 32.10 -17.72
CA GLU A 242 -7.71 32.51 -18.40
C GLU A 242 -6.43 31.86 -17.85
N LYS A 243 -6.52 31.19 -16.69
CA LYS A 243 -5.43 30.45 -16.05
C LYS A 243 -5.62 28.94 -16.10
N ALA A 244 -6.56 28.46 -16.93
CA ALA A 244 -6.81 27.04 -17.09
C ALA A 244 -5.52 26.27 -17.43
N LYS A 245 -5.40 25.05 -16.91
CA LYS A 245 -4.27 24.16 -17.20
C LYS A 245 -4.73 22.72 -17.44
N PRO A 246 -4.09 21.99 -18.37
CA PRO A 246 -4.38 20.58 -18.56
C PRO A 246 -4.02 19.79 -17.31
N ILE A 247 -4.84 18.79 -16.99
CA ILE A 247 -4.60 17.82 -15.92
C ILE A 247 -4.83 16.40 -16.45
N SER A 248 -4.29 15.42 -15.74
CA SER A 248 -4.42 14.01 -16.12
C SER A 248 -5.87 13.54 -16.17
N ASP A 249 -6.21 12.80 -17.23
CA ASP A 249 -7.47 12.06 -17.36
C ASP A 249 -7.42 10.69 -16.66
N LEU A 250 -6.27 10.32 -16.07
CA LEU A 250 -6.05 9.09 -15.31
C LEU A 250 -6.12 9.29 -13.78
N LEU A 251 -6.53 10.48 -13.31
CA LEU A 251 -6.36 10.87 -11.91
C LEU A 251 -6.96 9.89 -10.89
N MET A 252 -8.11 9.29 -11.19
CA MET A 252 -8.81 8.37 -10.28
C MET A 252 -8.65 6.92 -10.71
N GLY A 253 -8.01 6.09 -9.89
CA GLY A 253 -7.91 4.64 -10.08
C GLY A 253 -8.18 3.84 -8.81
N ILE A 254 -7.88 2.54 -8.87
CA ILE A 254 -7.99 1.63 -7.72
C ILE A 254 -6.71 0.82 -7.52
N PHE A 255 -6.40 0.53 -6.26
CA PHE A 255 -5.28 -0.30 -5.82
C PHE A 255 -5.80 -1.67 -5.39
N LEU A 256 -5.28 -2.76 -5.96
CA LEU A 256 -5.70 -4.11 -5.64
C LEU A 256 -4.49 -4.96 -5.20
N GLU A 257 -4.52 -5.33 -3.92
CA GLU A 257 -3.60 -6.28 -3.28
C GLU A 257 -4.42 -7.34 -2.54
N ASP A 258 -3.95 -8.59 -2.52
CA ASP A 258 -4.56 -9.68 -1.74
C ASP A 258 -4.25 -9.55 -0.23
N ILE A 259 -4.79 -8.49 0.37
CA ILE A 259 -4.89 -8.23 1.81
C ILE A 259 -6.34 -8.38 2.25
N ASN A 260 -6.60 -8.74 3.51
CA ASN A 260 -7.95 -8.79 4.09
C ASN A 260 -8.92 -9.73 3.35
N TYR A 261 -8.40 -10.80 2.73
CA TYR A 261 -9.15 -11.73 1.85
C TYR A 261 -9.80 -10.99 0.67
N SER A 262 -9.15 -9.96 0.13
CA SER A 262 -9.69 -9.14 -0.96
C SER A 262 -9.83 -9.92 -2.27
N LEU A 263 -8.99 -10.92 -2.56
CA LEU A 263 -9.11 -11.79 -3.73
C LEU A 263 -9.68 -13.15 -3.34
N ASP A 264 -8.87 -14.04 -2.76
CA ASP A 264 -9.29 -15.39 -2.38
C ASP A 264 -10.29 -15.31 -1.21
N GLY A 265 -11.56 -15.67 -1.48
CA GLY A 265 -12.67 -15.48 -0.54
C GLY A 265 -13.35 -14.11 -0.60
N GLY A 266 -12.92 -13.25 -1.53
CA GLY A 266 -13.43 -11.91 -1.78
C GLY A 266 -13.83 -11.69 -3.25
N LEU A 267 -13.04 -10.88 -3.95
CA LEU A 267 -13.28 -10.48 -5.34
C LEU A 267 -13.19 -11.66 -6.30
N TYR A 268 -12.38 -12.68 -6.01
CA TYR A 268 -12.35 -13.91 -6.80
C TYR A 268 -13.57 -14.78 -6.49
N ALA A 269 -14.29 -15.23 -7.52
CA ALA A 269 -15.59 -15.90 -7.33
C ALA A 269 -15.51 -17.39 -6.94
N GLU A 270 -14.32 -17.96 -6.72
CA GLU A 270 -14.17 -19.33 -6.23
C GLU A 270 -14.78 -19.47 -4.84
N LEU A 271 -15.67 -20.46 -4.68
CA LEU A 271 -16.37 -20.68 -3.42
C LEU A 271 -15.70 -21.75 -2.54
N ILE A 272 -14.76 -22.53 -3.08
CA ILE A 272 -14.05 -23.59 -2.34
C ILE A 272 -12.72 -23.08 -1.81
N GLN A 273 -12.55 -23.16 -0.49
CA GLN A 273 -11.30 -22.84 0.18
C GLN A 273 -10.37 -24.06 0.17
N ASN A 274 -9.06 -23.85 -0.05
CA ASN A 274 -8.07 -24.93 -0.16
C ASN A 274 -8.44 -25.96 -1.24
N ARG A 275 -8.85 -25.49 -2.42
CA ARG A 275 -9.41 -26.34 -3.50
C ARG A 275 -8.46 -27.40 -4.08
N ASP A 276 -7.16 -27.20 -3.89
CA ASP A 276 -6.03 -27.96 -4.44
C ASP A 276 -5.14 -28.57 -3.34
N PHE A 277 -5.54 -28.49 -2.07
CA PHE A 277 -4.84 -29.10 -0.95
C PHE A 277 -3.40 -28.58 -0.70
N GLU A 278 -3.06 -27.39 -1.22
CA GLU A 278 -1.71 -26.81 -1.11
C GLU A 278 -1.47 -26.00 0.18
N TYR A 279 -2.49 -25.85 1.02
CA TYR A 279 -2.36 -25.13 2.30
C TYR A 279 -1.32 -25.82 3.20
N ASN A 280 -0.48 -25.04 3.86
CA ASN A 280 0.59 -25.59 4.68
C ASN A 280 0.97 -24.68 5.87
N ALA A 281 1.86 -25.18 6.72
CA ALA A 281 2.22 -24.53 7.98
C ALA A 281 2.99 -23.20 7.80
N SER A 282 3.54 -22.94 6.60
CA SER A 282 4.20 -21.67 6.29
C SER A 282 3.21 -20.55 5.93
N ASP A 283 2.00 -20.89 5.48
CA ASP A 283 0.91 -19.93 5.28
C ASP A 283 0.36 -19.49 6.65
N ARG A 284 0.03 -20.49 7.49
CA ARG A 284 -0.31 -20.35 8.91
C ARG A 284 0.07 -21.60 9.65
N ARG A 285 0.62 -21.47 10.86
CA ARG A 285 1.17 -22.59 11.65
C ARG A 285 0.20 -23.74 11.86
N GLU A 286 -1.09 -23.46 12.01
CA GLU A 286 -2.15 -24.45 12.22
C GLU A 286 -2.70 -25.07 10.92
N TRP A 287 -2.27 -24.59 9.76
CA TRP A 287 -2.72 -25.08 8.46
C TRP A 287 -1.88 -26.25 7.93
N ASN A 288 -2.54 -27.11 7.19
CA ASN A 288 -1.96 -28.24 6.48
C ASN A 288 -2.85 -28.58 5.26
N SER A 289 -2.41 -29.53 4.43
CA SER A 289 -3.11 -29.87 3.18
C SER A 289 -4.56 -30.31 3.37
N LYS A 290 -4.96 -30.77 4.57
CA LYS A 290 -6.37 -31.12 4.89
C LYS A 290 -7.18 -29.98 5.48
N SER A 291 -6.59 -28.82 5.76
CA SER A 291 -7.31 -27.68 6.32
C SER A 291 -8.55 -27.37 5.49
N PHE A 292 -9.66 -27.06 6.16
CA PHE A 292 -10.98 -26.78 5.56
C PHE A 292 -11.68 -27.96 4.87
N TRP A 293 -11.08 -29.16 4.91
CA TRP A 293 -11.67 -30.40 4.43
C TRP A 293 -11.90 -31.39 5.57
N GLU A 294 -13.10 -31.97 5.63
CA GLU A 294 -13.42 -33.02 6.60
C GLU A 294 -14.22 -34.16 5.97
N ILE A 295 -14.16 -35.35 6.58
CA ILE A 295 -15.06 -36.46 6.24
C ILE A 295 -16.25 -36.42 7.19
N LYS A 296 -17.46 -36.40 6.62
CA LYS A 296 -18.70 -36.66 7.37
C LYS A 296 -19.25 -38.04 7.06
N GLY A 297 -19.40 -38.86 8.09
CA GLY A 297 -19.81 -40.27 8.02
C GLY A 297 -18.64 -41.24 8.29
N GLU A 298 -18.93 -42.53 8.25
CA GLU A 298 -17.95 -43.60 8.51
C GLU A 298 -17.56 -44.37 7.24
N GLY A 299 -16.47 -45.14 7.31
CA GLY A 299 -16.07 -46.05 6.24
C GLY A 299 -15.30 -45.42 5.07
N VAL A 300 -14.82 -44.18 5.22
CA VAL A 300 -13.92 -43.52 4.27
C VAL A 300 -12.68 -43.02 5.02
N ASP A 301 -11.50 -43.51 4.64
CA ASP A 301 -10.24 -42.94 5.13
C ASP A 301 -9.82 -41.78 4.19
N PHE A 302 -9.47 -40.63 4.76
CA PHE A 302 -8.99 -39.45 4.01
C PHE A 302 -7.51 -39.21 4.25
N ALA A 303 -6.72 -39.28 3.17
CA ALA A 303 -5.30 -38.97 3.14
C ALA A 303 -4.98 -37.95 2.04
N ILE A 304 -3.75 -37.44 2.06
CA ILE A 304 -3.16 -36.61 1.01
C ILE A 304 -1.97 -37.39 0.44
N ASP A 305 -1.81 -37.39 -0.88
CA ASP A 305 -0.67 -37.98 -1.57
C ASP A 305 -0.10 -36.98 -2.58
N THR A 306 1.15 -37.20 -2.99
CA THR A 306 1.93 -36.28 -3.85
C THR A 306 2.72 -36.99 -4.95
N LYS A 307 2.57 -38.31 -5.09
CA LYS A 307 3.41 -39.12 -5.99
C LYS A 307 3.07 -38.91 -7.47
N ASP A 308 1.78 -38.86 -7.79
CA ASP A 308 1.29 -38.78 -9.17
C ASP A 308 0.28 -37.61 -9.33
N PRO A 309 0.70 -36.36 -9.12
CA PRO A 309 -0.19 -35.21 -9.18
C PRO A 309 -0.65 -34.91 -10.61
N ILE A 310 -1.70 -34.09 -10.75
CA ILE A 310 -2.12 -33.57 -12.06
C ILE A 310 -1.05 -32.67 -12.68
N HIS A 311 -0.28 -31.98 -11.85
CA HIS A 311 0.80 -31.10 -12.26
C HIS A 311 1.85 -30.97 -11.15
N ILE A 312 3.11 -30.70 -11.48
CA ILE A 312 4.19 -30.65 -10.48
C ILE A 312 4.15 -29.41 -9.57
N ASN A 313 3.45 -28.35 -9.98
CA ASN A 313 3.30 -27.12 -9.20
C ASN A 313 2.22 -27.23 -8.11
N ASN A 314 1.24 -28.13 -8.30
CA ASN A 314 0.18 -28.45 -7.35
C ASN A 314 0.25 -29.96 -7.07
N LYS A 315 1.09 -30.33 -6.10
CA LYS A 315 1.47 -31.71 -5.85
C LYS A 315 0.46 -32.46 -5.00
N HIS A 316 -0.30 -31.78 -4.16
CA HIS A 316 -1.16 -32.40 -3.17
C HIS A 316 -2.52 -32.75 -3.78
N TYR A 317 -2.99 -33.97 -3.54
CA TYR A 317 -4.36 -34.37 -3.90
C TYR A 317 -4.98 -35.24 -2.82
N ALA A 318 -6.30 -35.17 -2.69
CA ALA A 318 -7.05 -35.99 -1.75
C ALA A 318 -7.13 -37.44 -2.22
N VAL A 319 -6.86 -38.38 -1.30
CA VAL A 319 -7.06 -39.81 -1.47
C VAL A 319 -8.15 -40.27 -0.52
N LEU A 320 -9.28 -40.72 -1.09
CA LEU A 320 -10.40 -41.29 -0.34
C LEU A 320 -10.38 -42.80 -0.52
N ASN A 321 -10.09 -43.54 0.55
CA ASN A 321 -10.21 -44.99 0.59
C ASN A 321 -11.59 -45.39 1.11
N VAL A 322 -12.50 -45.71 0.18
CA VAL A 322 -13.91 -45.96 0.47
C VAL A 322 -14.13 -47.44 0.76
N LYS A 323 -14.29 -47.79 2.03
CA LYS A 323 -14.61 -49.15 2.49
C LYS A 323 -16.12 -49.39 2.56
N GLN A 324 -16.89 -48.34 2.82
CA GLN A 324 -18.35 -48.35 2.87
C GLN A 324 -18.90 -47.07 2.24
N LYS A 325 -20.00 -47.20 1.49
CA LYS A 325 -20.71 -46.05 0.91
C LYS A 325 -21.40 -45.21 2.00
N GLY A 326 -21.48 -43.91 1.78
CA GLY A 326 -22.34 -43.00 2.55
C GLY A 326 -21.62 -41.81 3.18
N ALA A 327 -20.32 -41.92 3.47
CA ALA A 327 -19.54 -40.78 3.92
C ALA A 327 -19.17 -39.86 2.75
N GLY A 328 -18.99 -38.58 3.05
CA GLY A 328 -18.64 -37.56 2.06
C GLY A 328 -17.52 -36.64 2.53
N LEU A 329 -16.72 -36.19 1.56
CA LEU A 329 -15.73 -35.13 1.73
C LEU A 329 -16.45 -33.77 1.70
N VAL A 330 -16.28 -32.95 2.73
CA VAL A 330 -17.02 -31.71 2.96
C VAL A 330 -16.07 -30.50 2.98
N ASN A 331 -16.51 -29.41 2.37
CA ASN A 331 -15.86 -28.09 2.44
C ASN A 331 -16.91 -27.00 2.65
N LYS A 332 -16.63 -26.07 3.57
CA LYS A 332 -17.56 -24.98 3.95
C LYS A 332 -17.30 -23.69 3.18
N GLY A 333 -16.36 -23.67 2.24
CA GLY A 333 -15.88 -22.46 1.59
C GLY A 333 -15.24 -21.49 2.58
N TYR A 334 -15.22 -20.21 2.20
CA TYR A 334 -14.68 -19.11 3.00
C TYR A 334 -15.65 -18.67 4.12
N GLY A 335 -15.91 -19.57 5.07
CA GLY A 335 -16.83 -19.36 6.19
C GLY A 335 -18.32 -19.56 5.86
N GLY A 336 -18.62 -20.17 4.72
CA GLY A 336 -19.97 -20.46 4.23
C GLY A 336 -20.10 -20.21 2.72
N ILE A 337 -20.90 -21.01 2.02
CA ILE A 337 -21.16 -20.84 0.58
C ILE A 337 -22.53 -20.17 0.39
N PRO A 338 -22.57 -18.90 -0.09
CA PRO A 338 -23.84 -18.23 -0.35
C PRO A 338 -24.49 -18.80 -1.61
N LEU A 339 -25.75 -19.22 -1.49
CA LEU A 339 -26.56 -19.75 -2.58
C LEU A 339 -27.83 -18.93 -2.74
N LYS A 340 -28.13 -18.57 -3.99
CA LYS A 340 -29.40 -17.94 -4.38
C LYS A 340 -30.28 -18.93 -5.12
N LYS A 341 -31.56 -19.02 -4.72
CA LYS A 341 -32.56 -19.85 -5.39
C LYS A 341 -32.62 -19.58 -6.89
N GLY A 342 -32.57 -20.66 -7.68
CA GLY A 342 -32.62 -20.62 -9.14
C GLY A 342 -31.26 -20.38 -9.82
N ASP A 343 -30.26 -19.90 -9.08
CA ASP A 343 -28.93 -19.68 -9.64
C ASP A 343 -28.21 -21.01 -9.90
N LYS A 344 -27.29 -20.95 -10.87
CA LYS A 344 -26.51 -22.07 -11.36
C LYS A 344 -25.05 -21.91 -10.95
N TYR A 345 -24.45 -23.03 -10.58
CA TYR A 345 -23.07 -23.11 -10.12
C TYR A 345 -22.35 -24.19 -10.93
N ASP A 346 -21.21 -23.81 -11.50
CA ASP A 346 -20.32 -24.71 -12.21
C ASP A 346 -19.41 -25.40 -11.19
N PHE A 347 -19.63 -26.69 -11.00
CA PHE A 347 -18.76 -27.54 -10.20
C PHE A 347 -17.79 -28.28 -11.11
N SER A 348 -16.51 -28.30 -10.73
CA SER A 348 -15.51 -29.12 -11.39
C SER A 348 -14.53 -29.76 -10.42
N LEU A 349 -13.94 -30.87 -10.85
CA LEU A 349 -12.79 -31.48 -10.19
C LEU A 349 -11.98 -32.29 -11.19
N PHE A 350 -10.73 -32.59 -10.86
CA PHE A 350 -9.99 -33.70 -11.44
C PHE A 350 -10.23 -34.95 -10.59
N ILE A 351 -10.49 -36.06 -11.26
CA ILE A 351 -10.69 -37.35 -10.60
C ILE A 351 -9.94 -38.47 -11.32
N ARG A 352 -9.36 -39.38 -10.52
CA ARG A 352 -8.81 -40.65 -10.95
C ARG A 352 -9.15 -41.76 -9.94
N MET A 353 -9.40 -42.97 -10.43
CA MET A 353 -9.55 -44.17 -9.60
C MET A 353 -8.20 -44.84 -9.37
N GLY A 354 -8.03 -45.48 -8.21
CA GLY A 354 -6.89 -46.37 -7.94
C GLY A 354 -6.83 -47.55 -8.92
N ALA A 355 -5.62 -48.09 -9.13
CA ALA A 355 -5.34 -49.09 -10.17
C ALA A 355 -6.21 -50.36 -10.12
N SER A 356 -6.70 -50.74 -8.94
CA SER A 356 -7.59 -51.89 -8.74
C SER A 356 -9.04 -51.65 -9.16
N ASN A 357 -9.44 -50.40 -9.39
CA ASN A 357 -10.83 -50.01 -9.68
C ASN A 357 -11.01 -49.45 -11.09
N LYS A 358 -11.82 -50.12 -11.92
CA LYS A 358 -12.06 -49.71 -13.32
C LYS A 358 -13.09 -48.58 -13.50
N GLY A 359 -13.70 -48.10 -12.41
CA GLY A 359 -14.63 -46.98 -12.42
C GLY A 359 -15.25 -46.71 -11.05
N GLY A 360 -15.71 -45.47 -10.86
CA GLY A 360 -16.40 -45.02 -9.66
C GLY A 360 -17.36 -43.89 -9.99
N LYS A 361 -18.37 -43.71 -9.13
CA LYS A 361 -19.36 -42.63 -9.22
C LYS A 361 -19.24 -41.73 -8.01
N LEU A 362 -19.44 -40.44 -8.24
CA LEU A 362 -19.55 -39.44 -7.18
C LEU A 362 -20.91 -38.76 -7.27
N LYS A 363 -21.46 -38.43 -6.11
CA LYS A 363 -22.59 -37.53 -5.97
C LYS A 363 -22.08 -36.24 -5.34
N VAL A 364 -22.37 -35.12 -5.98
CA VAL A 364 -21.97 -33.78 -5.51
C VAL A 364 -23.22 -33.08 -5.01
N GLN A 365 -23.15 -32.56 -3.79
CA GLN A 365 -24.27 -31.95 -3.09
C GLN A 365 -23.88 -30.58 -2.56
N LEU A 366 -24.82 -29.64 -2.59
CA LEU A 366 -24.78 -28.41 -1.81
C LEU A 366 -25.84 -28.52 -0.71
N LEU A 367 -25.43 -28.27 0.52
CA LEU A 367 -26.25 -28.46 1.71
C LEU A 367 -26.35 -27.15 2.48
N ASP A 368 -27.52 -26.78 2.97
CA ASP A 368 -27.68 -25.62 3.87
C ASP A 368 -27.09 -25.89 5.28
N GLU A 369 -27.22 -24.92 6.19
CA GLU A 369 -26.68 -25.06 7.56
C GLU A 369 -27.37 -26.17 8.36
N LYS A 370 -28.55 -26.63 7.92
CA LYS A 370 -29.34 -27.71 8.53
C LYS A 370 -29.12 -29.05 7.83
N GLU A 371 -28.17 -29.12 6.90
CA GLU A 371 -27.84 -30.28 6.07
C GLU A 371 -28.94 -30.71 5.09
N ASN A 372 -29.89 -29.83 4.74
CA ASN A 372 -30.84 -30.09 3.67
C ASN A 372 -30.15 -29.93 2.31
N ILE A 373 -30.46 -30.83 1.37
CA ILE A 373 -29.90 -30.79 0.02
C ILE A 373 -30.55 -29.65 -0.79
N ILE A 374 -29.76 -28.63 -1.09
CA ILE A 374 -30.15 -27.47 -1.89
C ILE A 374 -29.94 -27.73 -3.39
N ALA A 375 -28.85 -28.42 -3.73
CA ALA A 375 -28.57 -28.89 -5.09
C ALA A 375 -27.86 -30.24 -5.03
N GLU A 376 -28.08 -31.10 -6.03
CA GLU A 376 -27.40 -32.39 -6.14
C GLU A 376 -27.27 -32.79 -7.60
N LYS A 377 -26.12 -33.39 -7.95
CA LYS A 377 -25.92 -34.05 -9.24
C LYS A 377 -24.83 -35.12 -9.18
N ALA A 378 -24.95 -36.16 -9.99
CA ALA A 378 -23.97 -37.25 -10.05
C ALA A 378 -22.93 -37.05 -11.18
N ILE A 379 -21.71 -37.51 -10.93
CA ILE A 379 -20.63 -37.69 -11.90
C ILE A 379 -20.52 -39.18 -12.20
N SER A 380 -20.81 -39.55 -13.45
CA SER A 380 -21.18 -40.91 -13.82
C SER A 380 -20.02 -41.86 -14.10
N ARG A 381 -18.80 -41.38 -14.36
CA ARG A 381 -17.64 -42.27 -14.57
C ARG A 381 -16.27 -41.61 -14.36
N ALA A 382 -15.61 -41.98 -13.27
CA ALA A 382 -14.17 -41.80 -13.09
C ALA A 382 -13.37 -42.90 -13.80
N THR A 383 -12.16 -42.57 -14.27
CA THR A 383 -11.22 -43.49 -14.94
C THR A 383 -9.94 -43.68 -14.12
N ASN A 384 -9.07 -44.60 -14.50
CA ASN A 384 -7.73 -44.77 -13.90
C ASN A 384 -6.70 -43.73 -14.36
N GLN A 385 -7.10 -42.75 -15.16
CA GLN A 385 -6.32 -41.57 -15.52
C GLN A 385 -7.01 -40.32 -14.98
N TRP A 386 -6.21 -39.30 -14.65
CA TRP A 386 -6.72 -37.99 -14.26
C TRP A 386 -7.59 -37.42 -15.37
N LYS A 387 -8.81 -37.05 -15.00
CA LYS A 387 -9.76 -36.44 -15.93
C LYS A 387 -10.55 -35.36 -15.22
N LYS A 388 -10.60 -34.18 -15.82
CA LYS A 388 -11.50 -33.11 -15.39
C LYS A 388 -12.95 -33.50 -15.67
N GLN A 389 -13.80 -33.37 -14.67
CA GLN A 389 -15.25 -33.57 -14.76
C GLN A 389 -15.93 -32.26 -14.38
N ASN A 390 -16.99 -31.90 -15.11
CA ASN A 390 -17.74 -30.68 -14.87
C ASN A 390 -19.24 -30.98 -14.85
N ILE A 391 -19.96 -30.40 -13.90
CA ILE A 391 -21.42 -30.47 -13.82
C ILE A 391 -21.97 -29.10 -13.41
N VAL A 392 -23.19 -28.81 -13.83
CA VAL A 392 -23.94 -27.64 -13.35
C VAL A 392 -24.91 -28.07 -12.25
N LEU A 393 -24.83 -27.40 -11.10
CA LEU A 393 -25.75 -27.51 -9.96
C LEU A 393 -26.70 -26.31 -9.98
N THR A 394 -28.00 -26.54 -9.85
CA THR A 394 -29.00 -25.47 -9.73
C THR A 394 -29.51 -25.45 -8.29
N ALA A 395 -29.37 -24.32 -7.60
CA ALA A 395 -29.86 -24.17 -6.23
C ALA A 395 -31.39 -24.13 -6.21
N LYS A 396 -32.01 -25.04 -5.45
CA LYS A 396 -33.48 -25.11 -5.33
C LYS A 396 -34.04 -24.09 -4.35
N GLU A 397 -33.26 -23.69 -3.36
CA GLU A 397 -33.56 -22.68 -2.36
C GLU A 397 -32.31 -21.81 -2.12
N SER A 398 -32.48 -20.68 -1.44
CA SER A 398 -31.35 -19.85 -1.01
C SER A 398 -30.78 -20.38 0.32
N ALA A 399 -29.50 -20.17 0.54
CA ALA A 399 -28.80 -20.48 1.79
C ALA A 399 -27.64 -19.49 1.98
N ASP A 400 -27.42 -19.02 3.21
CA ASP A 400 -26.42 -17.98 3.47
C ASP A 400 -25.04 -18.58 3.75
N ALA A 401 -24.99 -19.79 4.31
CA ALA A 401 -23.76 -20.49 4.67
C ALA A 401 -23.84 -21.99 4.32
N ALA A 402 -24.09 -22.31 3.05
CA ALA A 402 -24.09 -23.69 2.58
C ALA A 402 -22.68 -24.32 2.62
N GLN A 403 -22.63 -25.63 2.40
CA GLN A 403 -21.40 -26.42 2.29
C GLN A 403 -21.46 -27.37 1.09
N LEU A 404 -20.30 -27.63 0.49
CA LEU A 404 -20.12 -28.66 -0.53
C LEU A 404 -19.93 -30.02 0.15
N ARG A 405 -20.58 -31.07 -0.37
CA ARG A 405 -20.30 -32.47 -0.02
C ARG A 405 -20.14 -33.33 -1.27
N ILE A 406 -19.04 -34.07 -1.34
CA ILE A 406 -18.74 -35.03 -2.40
C ILE A 406 -18.82 -36.44 -1.81
N VAL A 407 -19.75 -37.26 -2.31
CA VAL A 407 -20.07 -38.59 -1.79
C VAL A 407 -19.68 -39.66 -2.82
N PRO A 408 -18.67 -40.49 -2.56
CA PRO A 408 -18.42 -41.71 -3.33
C PRO A 408 -19.57 -42.72 -3.22
N GLU A 409 -20.04 -43.23 -4.36
CA GLU A 409 -21.17 -44.16 -4.42
C GLU A 409 -20.76 -45.64 -4.59
N SER A 410 -19.46 -45.91 -4.68
CA SER A 410 -18.90 -47.27 -4.78
C SER A 410 -17.59 -47.39 -4.01
N GLU A 411 -17.27 -48.59 -3.54
CA GLU A 411 -16.04 -48.89 -2.81
C GLU A 411 -14.76 -48.68 -3.64
N GLY A 412 -13.68 -48.46 -2.91
CA GLY A 412 -12.29 -48.37 -3.34
C GLY A 412 -11.74 -46.94 -3.37
N ILE A 413 -10.67 -46.74 -4.13
CA ILE A 413 -9.79 -45.58 -3.94
C ILE A 413 -10.07 -44.50 -4.98
N TYR A 414 -10.37 -43.29 -4.51
CA TYR A 414 -10.62 -42.10 -5.32
C TYR A 414 -9.53 -41.07 -5.06
N HIS A 415 -8.92 -40.57 -6.12
CA HIS A 415 -8.01 -39.43 -6.07
C HIS A 415 -8.75 -38.21 -6.63
N LEU A 416 -8.82 -37.13 -5.84
CA LEU A 416 -9.56 -35.91 -6.16
C LEU A 416 -8.61 -34.71 -6.04
N ASP A 417 -8.68 -33.79 -6.99
CA ASP A 417 -7.84 -32.60 -7.01
C ASP A 417 -8.54 -31.43 -7.73
N MET A 418 -8.09 -30.20 -7.50
CA MET A 418 -8.60 -28.97 -8.10
C MET A 418 -10.13 -28.88 -8.07
N ILE A 419 -10.70 -29.05 -6.87
CA ILE A 419 -12.15 -29.07 -6.63
C ILE A 419 -12.67 -27.64 -6.57
N SER A 420 -13.45 -27.25 -7.56
CA SER A 420 -13.89 -25.86 -7.75
C SER A 420 -15.41 -25.76 -7.81
N LEU A 421 -15.96 -24.69 -7.25
CA LEU A 421 -17.36 -24.32 -7.37
C LEU A 421 -17.47 -22.83 -7.66
N PHE A 422 -17.92 -22.49 -8.86
CA PHE A 422 -18.11 -21.09 -9.28
C PHE A 422 -19.59 -20.78 -9.51
N PRO A 423 -20.07 -19.59 -9.12
CA PRO A 423 -21.35 -19.10 -9.64
C PRO A 423 -21.23 -18.86 -11.16
N GLN A 424 -22.27 -19.17 -11.93
CA GLN A 424 -22.32 -18.77 -13.36
C GLN A 424 -22.50 -17.26 -13.54
N LYS A 425 -23.01 -16.58 -12.51
CA LYS A 425 -23.14 -15.12 -12.45
C LYS A 425 -21.87 -14.51 -11.87
N THR A 426 -20.84 -14.42 -12.70
CA THR A 426 -19.64 -13.62 -12.44
C THR A 426 -19.78 -12.26 -13.11
N PHE A 427 -18.96 -11.29 -12.68
CA PHE A 427 -18.87 -10.00 -13.33
C PHE A 427 -18.59 -10.18 -14.83
N LYS A 428 -19.42 -9.55 -15.68
CA LYS A 428 -19.40 -9.69 -17.16
C LYS A 428 -19.49 -11.13 -17.68
N GLY A 429 -19.91 -12.10 -16.85
CA GLY A 429 -20.00 -13.51 -17.22
C GLY A 429 -18.66 -14.18 -17.54
N ARG A 430 -17.54 -13.63 -17.03
CA ARG A 430 -16.20 -14.20 -17.23
C ARG A 430 -16.05 -15.56 -16.53
N LYS A 431 -15.50 -16.55 -17.23
CA LYS A 431 -15.07 -17.82 -16.59
C LYS A 431 -13.85 -17.57 -15.72
N ASN A 432 -13.72 -18.28 -14.60
CA ASN A 432 -12.68 -18.00 -13.60
C ASN A 432 -12.72 -16.52 -13.14
N GLY A 433 -13.89 -15.91 -13.21
CA GLY A 433 -14.07 -14.47 -13.10
C GLY A 433 -14.25 -13.97 -11.68
N LEU A 434 -14.67 -12.72 -11.59
CA LEU A 434 -14.80 -12.00 -10.34
C LEU A 434 -16.23 -12.06 -9.80
N ARG A 435 -16.36 -11.94 -8.48
CA ARG A 435 -17.61 -11.86 -7.74
C ARG A 435 -18.37 -10.60 -8.19
N GLU A 436 -19.59 -10.80 -8.68
CA GLU A 436 -20.36 -9.79 -9.43
C GLU A 436 -20.58 -8.49 -8.65
N ASP A 437 -21.04 -8.58 -7.39
CA ASP A 437 -21.39 -7.43 -6.55
C ASP A 437 -20.17 -6.59 -6.15
N LEU A 438 -19.06 -7.22 -5.76
CA LEU A 438 -17.80 -6.53 -5.46
C LEU A 438 -17.21 -5.87 -6.71
N ALA A 439 -17.09 -6.61 -7.81
CA ALA A 439 -16.55 -6.05 -9.05
C ALA A 439 -17.44 -4.92 -9.60
N GLN A 440 -18.77 -5.00 -9.44
CA GLN A 440 -19.68 -3.91 -9.80
C GLN A 440 -19.48 -2.68 -8.91
N ALA A 441 -19.29 -2.84 -7.60
CA ALA A 441 -18.95 -1.72 -6.73
C ALA A 441 -17.64 -1.04 -7.15
N LEU A 442 -16.64 -1.80 -7.56
CA LEU A 442 -15.41 -1.23 -8.12
C LEU A 442 -15.64 -0.52 -9.47
N ALA A 443 -16.46 -1.11 -10.34
CA ALA A 443 -16.82 -0.50 -11.63
C ALA A 443 -17.62 0.79 -11.50
N ASP A 444 -18.44 0.90 -10.46
CA ASP A 444 -19.23 2.09 -10.15
C ASP A 444 -18.37 3.28 -9.75
N ILE A 445 -17.13 3.07 -9.28
CA ILE A 445 -16.17 4.16 -9.03
C ILE A 445 -15.73 4.82 -10.35
N LYS A 446 -15.84 4.10 -11.49
CA LYS A 446 -15.29 4.50 -12.79
C LYS A 446 -13.76 4.74 -12.73
N PRO A 447 -12.96 3.77 -12.22
CA PRO A 447 -11.51 3.92 -12.21
C PRO A 447 -10.94 4.01 -13.63
N ARG A 448 -9.88 4.80 -13.79
CA ARG A 448 -9.14 4.99 -15.05
C ARG A 448 -7.93 4.08 -15.15
N PHE A 449 -7.48 3.52 -14.03
CA PHE A 449 -6.45 2.50 -13.99
C PHE A 449 -6.67 1.56 -12.81
N VAL A 450 -6.04 0.37 -12.88
CA VAL A 450 -6.00 -0.60 -11.78
C VAL A 450 -4.55 -1.00 -11.51
N ARG A 451 -4.09 -0.79 -10.28
CA ARG A 451 -2.78 -1.26 -9.79
C ARG A 451 -2.89 -2.66 -9.19
N PHE A 452 -2.02 -3.58 -9.60
CA PHE A 452 -2.00 -5.00 -9.15
C PHE A 452 -0.61 -5.62 -9.37
N PRO A 453 -0.14 -6.62 -8.60
CA PRO A 453 -0.74 -7.25 -7.43
C PRO A 453 -0.61 -6.41 -6.15
N GLY A 454 -0.08 -5.19 -6.25
CA GLY A 454 -0.18 -4.16 -5.22
C GLY A 454 0.61 -4.45 -3.93
N GLY A 455 1.11 -3.35 -3.37
CA GLY A 455 1.77 -3.24 -2.07
C GLY A 455 2.83 -4.29 -1.77
N CYS A 456 2.86 -4.68 -0.49
CA CYS A 456 3.84 -5.60 0.05
C CYS A 456 3.81 -6.99 -0.59
N LEU A 457 2.64 -7.42 -1.07
CA LEU A 457 2.45 -8.71 -1.74
C LEU A 457 3.33 -8.88 -2.97
N ALA A 458 3.55 -7.81 -3.75
CA ALA A 458 4.39 -7.87 -4.94
C ALA A 458 5.80 -8.38 -4.58
N HIS A 459 6.40 -7.82 -3.54
CA HIS A 459 7.76 -8.15 -3.07
C HIS A 459 7.85 -9.48 -2.32
N GLY A 460 6.74 -9.91 -1.71
CA GLY A 460 6.67 -11.16 -0.96
C GLY A 460 7.45 -11.14 0.36
N ASN A 461 7.27 -12.21 1.13
CA ASN A 461 8.02 -12.47 2.35
C ASN A 461 9.35 -13.18 2.03
N GLY A 462 10.31 -12.41 1.53
CA GLY A 462 11.61 -12.90 1.04
C GLY A 462 11.59 -13.18 -0.46
N LEU A 463 12.77 -13.37 -1.05
CA LEU A 463 12.94 -13.49 -2.50
C LEU A 463 12.20 -14.70 -3.11
N ASP A 464 12.11 -15.81 -2.37
CA ASP A 464 11.41 -17.02 -2.83
C ASP A 464 9.89 -16.87 -2.87
N ASN A 465 9.34 -15.83 -2.22
CA ASN A 465 7.91 -15.57 -2.11
C ASN A 465 7.45 -14.35 -2.94
N MET A 466 8.33 -13.76 -3.75
CA MET A 466 7.96 -12.69 -4.68
C MET A 466 6.78 -13.11 -5.58
N TYR A 467 5.85 -12.18 -5.84
CA TYR A 467 4.74 -12.43 -6.75
C TYR A 467 5.25 -12.44 -8.19
N ARG A 468 5.50 -13.63 -8.75
CA ARG A 468 5.97 -13.79 -10.14
C ARG A 468 4.79 -14.00 -11.08
N TRP A 469 4.58 -13.07 -12.01
CA TRP A 469 3.44 -13.12 -12.94
C TRP A 469 3.34 -14.45 -13.72
N LYS A 470 4.47 -15.05 -14.10
CA LYS A 470 4.54 -16.34 -14.82
C LYS A 470 3.90 -17.49 -14.05
N ASN A 471 3.87 -17.41 -12.72
CA ASN A 471 3.24 -18.41 -11.85
C ASN A 471 1.71 -18.32 -11.86
N THR A 472 1.15 -17.28 -12.46
CA THR A 472 -0.28 -16.91 -12.33
C THR A 472 -1.04 -16.99 -13.65
N VAL A 473 -0.36 -17.31 -14.74
CA VAL A 473 -0.96 -17.47 -16.08
C VAL A 473 -1.01 -18.93 -16.49
N GLY A 474 -1.88 -19.25 -17.45
CA GLY A 474 -2.09 -20.62 -17.91
C GLY A 474 -3.16 -21.39 -17.11
N PRO A 475 -3.31 -22.70 -17.36
CA PRO A 475 -4.28 -23.55 -16.68
C PRO A 475 -4.10 -23.50 -15.16
N LEU A 476 -5.20 -23.47 -14.41
CA LEU A 476 -5.19 -23.31 -12.96
C LEU A 476 -4.33 -24.37 -12.26
N GLU A 477 -4.42 -25.62 -12.70
CA GLU A 477 -3.60 -26.73 -12.18
C GLU A 477 -2.11 -26.57 -12.43
N ALA A 478 -1.70 -25.71 -13.37
CA ALA A 478 -0.30 -25.44 -13.67
C ALA A 478 0.25 -24.20 -12.95
N ARG A 479 -0.63 -23.36 -12.36
CA ARG A 479 -0.24 -22.19 -11.59
C ARG A 479 0.46 -22.62 -10.29
N LYS A 480 1.33 -21.76 -9.77
CA LYS A 480 2.07 -22.02 -8.51
C LYS A 480 1.48 -21.16 -7.39
N PRO A 481 0.67 -21.74 -6.49
CA PRO A 481 0.17 -21.01 -5.33
C PRO A 481 1.28 -20.79 -4.30
N GLN A 482 1.04 -19.88 -3.36
CA GLN A 482 1.96 -19.59 -2.27
C GLN A 482 1.25 -18.92 -1.10
N GLY A 483 1.85 -18.97 0.10
CA GLY A 483 1.46 -18.09 1.19
C GLY A 483 1.69 -16.63 0.81
N ASN A 484 0.82 -15.74 1.28
CA ASN A 484 0.99 -14.30 1.15
C ASN A 484 1.57 -13.68 2.43
N LEU A 485 2.12 -12.46 2.29
CA LEU A 485 2.73 -11.72 3.39
C LEU A 485 1.72 -11.36 4.50
N TRP A 486 0.42 -11.38 4.20
CA TRP A 486 -0.68 -11.11 5.14
C TRP A 486 -1.13 -12.34 5.93
N GLY A 487 -0.39 -13.44 5.83
CA GLY A 487 -0.57 -14.64 6.64
C GLY A 487 -1.79 -15.47 6.24
N TYR A 488 -2.07 -15.59 4.93
CA TYR A 488 -2.98 -16.61 4.41
C TYR A 488 -2.49 -17.12 3.04
N HIS A 489 -3.19 -18.10 2.48
CA HIS A 489 -2.78 -18.77 1.26
C HIS A 489 -3.38 -18.07 0.04
N GLN A 490 -2.55 -17.85 -0.98
CA GLN A 490 -2.94 -17.29 -2.27
C GLN A 490 -2.93 -18.37 -3.34
N SER A 491 -4.09 -18.62 -3.94
CA SER A 491 -4.31 -19.71 -4.91
C SER A 491 -3.74 -19.41 -6.30
N ALA A 492 -3.34 -18.15 -6.56
CA ALA A 492 -3.08 -17.62 -7.90
C ALA A 492 -4.26 -17.79 -8.89
N GLY A 493 -5.49 -17.94 -8.37
CA GLY A 493 -6.70 -18.06 -9.17
C GLY A 493 -7.07 -16.77 -9.90
N VAL A 494 -6.84 -15.62 -9.28
CA VAL A 494 -6.72 -14.32 -9.95
C VAL A 494 -5.25 -14.06 -10.19
N GLY A 495 -4.84 -14.21 -11.44
CA GLY A 495 -3.50 -13.88 -11.90
C GLY A 495 -3.51 -12.71 -12.86
N TYR A 496 -2.42 -12.58 -13.61
CA TYR A 496 -2.26 -11.49 -14.58
C TYR A 496 -3.30 -11.56 -15.70
N TYR A 497 -3.74 -12.75 -16.16
CA TYR A 497 -4.80 -12.83 -17.17
C TYR A 497 -6.13 -12.24 -16.68
N GLU A 498 -6.56 -12.62 -15.47
CA GLU A 498 -7.81 -12.11 -14.89
C GLU A 498 -7.71 -10.62 -14.56
N PHE A 499 -6.55 -10.14 -14.08
CA PHE A 499 -6.27 -8.73 -13.83
C PHE A 499 -6.39 -7.88 -15.11
N PHE A 500 -5.69 -8.25 -16.18
CA PHE A 500 -5.74 -7.48 -17.43
C PHE A 500 -7.13 -7.52 -18.08
N GLN A 501 -7.82 -8.67 -18.03
CA GLN A 501 -9.22 -8.76 -18.48
C GLN A 501 -10.17 -7.89 -17.65
N PHE A 502 -9.94 -7.78 -16.34
CA PHE A 502 -10.72 -6.89 -15.48
C PHE A 502 -10.49 -5.42 -15.83
N CYS A 503 -9.26 -5.02 -16.17
CA CYS A 503 -8.95 -3.67 -16.65
C CYS A 503 -9.73 -3.34 -17.93
N GLU A 504 -9.77 -4.26 -18.91
CA GLU A 504 -10.60 -4.11 -20.12
C GLU A 504 -12.10 -3.99 -19.79
N ASP A 505 -12.59 -4.83 -18.87
CA ASP A 505 -14.00 -4.83 -18.45
C ASP A 505 -14.43 -3.52 -17.75
N LEU A 506 -13.46 -2.81 -17.17
CA LEU A 506 -13.62 -1.50 -16.53
C LEU A 506 -13.36 -0.33 -17.48
N ASN A 507 -12.77 -0.57 -18.65
CA ASN A 507 -12.15 0.47 -19.48
C ASN A 507 -11.12 1.29 -18.70
N ALA A 508 -10.21 0.59 -18.03
CA ALA A 508 -9.14 1.13 -17.22
C ALA A 508 -7.77 0.64 -17.72
N GLU A 509 -6.74 1.47 -17.56
CA GLU A 509 -5.36 1.10 -17.89
C GLU A 509 -4.80 0.11 -16.83
N PRO A 510 -4.13 -0.98 -17.24
CA PRO A 510 -3.46 -1.87 -16.32
C PRO A 510 -2.14 -1.24 -15.82
N VAL A 511 -1.93 -1.23 -14.50
CA VAL A 511 -0.65 -0.89 -13.86
C VAL A 511 -0.12 -2.11 -13.09
N PRO A 512 0.50 -3.09 -13.79
CA PRO A 512 1.17 -4.21 -13.14
C PRO A 512 2.39 -3.72 -12.34
N VAL A 513 2.58 -4.25 -11.14
CA VAL A 513 3.73 -3.98 -10.27
C VAL A 513 4.61 -5.23 -10.18
N VAL A 514 5.90 -5.07 -10.45
CA VAL A 514 6.93 -6.11 -10.27
C VAL A 514 7.93 -5.67 -9.20
N PRO A 515 8.49 -6.62 -8.41
CA PRO A 515 9.57 -6.30 -7.49
C PRO A 515 10.75 -5.60 -8.14
N ALA A 516 11.41 -4.70 -7.41
CA ALA A 516 12.68 -4.11 -7.82
C ALA A 516 13.89 -5.05 -7.57
N GLY A 517 13.66 -6.37 -7.51
CA GLY A 517 14.67 -7.38 -7.20
C GLY A 517 15.08 -7.44 -5.72
N VAL A 518 14.30 -6.87 -4.81
CA VAL A 518 14.50 -6.90 -3.36
C VAL A 518 13.22 -7.38 -2.66
N PRO A 519 13.31 -7.95 -1.44
CA PRO A 519 12.12 -8.38 -0.69
C PRO A 519 11.41 -7.18 -0.04
N CYS A 520 10.24 -7.42 0.54
CA CYS A 520 9.48 -6.36 1.20
C CYS A 520 10.26 -5.76 2.40
N GLN A 521 10.17 -4.44 2.62
CA GLN A 521 10.65 -3.77 3.85
C GLN A 521 10.04 -4.32 5.14
N ASN A 522 8.95 -5.09 5.02
CA ASN A 522 8.26 -5.79 6.09
C ASN A 522 8.47 -7.34 6.04
N SER A 523 9.47 -7.84 5.32
CA SER A 523 9.73 -9.28 5.28
C SER A 523 10.26 -9.82 6.62
N SER A 524 9.86 -11.05 6.97
CA SER A 524 10.40 -11.84 8.09
C SER A 524 11.38 -12.94 7.66
N ALA A 525 11.63 -13.12 6.36
CA ALA A 525 12.40 -14.24 5.81
C ALA A 525 13.83 -13.83 5.46
N GLY A 526 14.82 -14.66 5.86
CA GLY A 526 16.23 -14.48 5.47
C GLY A 526 16.99 -13.38 6.22
N GLY A 527 16.50 -12.97 7.39
CA GLY A 527 16.82 -11.68 8.02
C GLY A 527 15.56 -10.81 8.02
N ALA A 528 15.43 -9.89 8.96
CA ALA A 528 14.19 -9.13 9.09
C ALA A 528 14.26 -7.82 8.25
N GLY A 529 13.21 -7.52 7.48
CA GLY A 529 13.10 -6.34 6.62
C GLY A 529 13.59 -6.55 5.18
N GLN A 530 13.85 -5.47 4.44
CA GLN A 530 14.34 -5.51 3.06
C GLN A 530 15.84 -5.85 3.04
N GLN A 531 16.17 -7.11 3.34
CA GLN A 531 17.55 -7.59 3.40
C GLN A 531 17.92 -8.38 2.15
N GLY A 532 19.08 -8.03 1.58
CA GLY A 532 19.57 -8.63 0.34
C GLY A 532 18.73 -8.29 -0.88
N GLY A 533 18.94 -9.05 -1.95
CA GLY A 533 18.25 -8.91 -3.22
C GLY A 533 18.62 -10.08 -4.12
N ILE A 534 17.90 -10.23 -5.24
CA ILE A 534 18.18 -11.28 -6.23
C ILE A 534 19.69 -11.29 -6.53
N PRO A 535 20.40 -12.43 -6.44
CA PRO A 535 21.82 -12.49 -6.72
C PRO A 535 22.15 -11.87 -8.07
N MET A 536 23.25 -11.12 -8.17
CA MET A 536 23.57 -10.41 -9.42
C MET A 536 23.74 -11.34 -10.62
N CYS A 537 24.16 -12.59 -10.41
CA CYS A 537 24.24 -13.62 -11.45
C CYS A 537 22.87 -14.12 -11.95
N GLU A 538 21.78 -13.83 -11.23
CA GLU A 538 20.40 -14.19 -11.59
C GLU A 538 19.59 -12.96 -12.07
N MET A 539 20.16 -11.75 -11.98
CA MET A 539 19.46 -10.52 -12.36
C MET A 539 19.10 -10.48 -13.84
N ASP A 540 19.93 -11.02 -14.73
CA ASP A 540 19.63 -11.07 -16.17
C ASP A 540 18.35 -11.89 -16.45
N ASP A 541 18.19 -13.03 -15.77
CA ASP A 541 16.99 -13.85 -15.89
C ASP A 541 15.76 -13.09 -15.37
N TYR A 542 15.89 -12.39 -14.23
CA TYR A 542 14.79 -11.61 -13.68
C TYR A 542 14.41 -10.41 -14.54
N VAL A 543 15.39 -9.68 -15.08
CA VAL A 543 15.17 -8.60 -16.06
C VAL A 543 14.42 -9.17 -17.28
N GLN A 544 14.81 -10.35 -17.77
CA GLN A 544 14.10 -11.01 -18.85
C GLN A 544 12.67 -11.39 -18.45
N GLU A 545 12.38 -11.76 -17.19
CA GLU A 545 11.00 -11.98 -16.73
C GLU A 545 10.12 -10.72 -16.82
N VAL A 546 10.70 -9.55 -16.57
CA VAL A 546 10.00 -8.25 -16.69
C VAL A 546 9.74 -7.92 -18.16
N LEU A 547 10.74 -8.10 -19.05
CA LEU A 547 10.56 -7.92 -20.49
C LEU A 547 9.55 -8.92 -21.07
N ASP A 548 9.57 -10.16 -20.60
CA ASP A 548 8.62 -11.21 -20.98
C ASP A 548 7.17 -10.83 -20.61
N LEU A 549 6.96 -10.11 -19.50
CA LEU A 549 5.63 -9.59 -19.15
C LEU A 549 5.14 -8.56 -20.18
N ILE A 550 6.03 -7.66 -20.61
CA ILE A 550 5.70 -6.64 -21.62
C ILE A 550 5.39 -7.33 -22.97
N GLU A 551 6.20 -8.31 -23.40
CA GLU A 551 5.89 -9.11 -24.60
C GLU A 551 4.59 -9.91 -24.43
N TRP A 552 4.31 -10.46 -23.25
CA TRP A 552 3.07 -11.18 -22.98
C TRP A 552 1.86 -10.25 -23.12
N ALA A 553 1.93 -9.02 -22.61
CA ALA A 553 0.83 -8.06 -22.70
C ALA A 553 0.68 -7.46 -24.11
N ASN A 554 1.79 -7.11 -24.77
CA ASN A 554 1.77 -6.28 -25.99
C ASN A 554 2.20 -7.00 -27.28
N GLY A 555 2.91 -8.11 -27.17
CA GLY A 555 3.51 -8.80 -28.31
C GLY A 555 2.46 -9.39 -29.26
N ASP A 556 2.82 -9.45 -30.55
CA ASP A 556 2.03 -10.14 -31.57
C ASP A 556 1.87 -11.63 -31.20
N LYS A 557 0.75 -12.24 -31.58
CA LYS A 557 0.45 -13.66 -31.27
C LYS A 557 1.47 -14.67 -31.82
N ASN A 558 2.38 -14.27 -32.72
CA ASN A 558 3.46 -15.11 -33.23
C ASN A 558 4.75 -15.03 -32.41
N THR A 559 4.85 -14.06 -31.49
CA THR A 559 5.95 -13.99 -30.50
C THR A 559 5.80 -15.10 -29.47
N LYS A 560 6.84 -15.33 -28.66
CA LYS A 560 6.81 -16.43 -27.68
C LYS A 560 5.70 -16.21 -26.66
N TRP A 561 5.65 -15.02 -26.08
CA TRP A 561 4.71 -14.70 -25.01
C TRP A 561 3.37 -14.20 -25.51
N GLY A 562 3.32 -13.51 -26.66
CA GLY A 562 2.05 -13.20 -27.32
C GLY A 562 1.27 -14.46 -27.71
N ARG A 563 1.97 -15.55 -28.09
CA ARG A 563 1.33 -16.86 -28.32
C ARG A 563 0.73 -17.46 -27.05
N VAL A 564 1.43 -17.36 -25.90
CA VAL A 564 0.91 -17.83 -24.61
C VAL A 564 -0.38 -17.08 -24.22
N ARG A 565 -0.41 -15.75 -24.42
CA ARG A 565 -1.62 -14.94 -24.24
C ARG A 565 -2.75 -15.39 -25.18
N ALA A 566 -2.44 -15.59 -26.47
CA ALA A 566 -3.40 -16.04 -27.47
C ALA A 566 -3.99 -17.43 -27.18
N GLU A 567 -3.16 -18.39 -26.77
CA GLU A 567 -3.56 -19.75 -26.39
C GLU A 567 -4.42 -19.75 -25.12
N ALA A 568 -4.24 -18.78 -24.21
CA ALA A 568 -5.10 -18.56 -23.05
C ALA A 568 -6.49 -17.99 -23.41
N GLY A 569 -6.70 -17.58 -24.67
CA GLY A 569 -7.98 -17.12 -25.19
C GLY A 569 -8.05 -15.62 -25.50
N HIS A 570 -6.92 -14.90 -25.43
CA HIS A 570 -6.86 -13.47 -25.75
C HIS A 570 -5.74 -13.18 -26.77
N PRO A 571 -6.04 -13.27 -28.08
CA PRO A 571 -5.02 -13.09 -29.13
C PRO A 571 -4.58 -11.64 -29.32
N GLU A 572 -5.44 -10.67 -29.00
CA GLU A 572 -5.12 -9.25 -29.19
C GLU A 572 -4.23 -8.73 -28.05
N PRO A 573 -3.36 -7.74 -28.29
CA PRO A 573 -2.61 -7.08 -27.23
C PRO A 573 -3.53 -6.39 -26.20
N PHE A 574 -3.11 -6.37 -24.93
CA PHE A 574 -3.78 -5.60 -23.88
C PHE A 574 -3.43 -4.10 -23.90
N ASN A 575 -2.44 -3.70 -24.70
CA ASN A 575 -1.97 -2.31 -24.82
C ASN A 575 -1.46 -1.72 -23.50
N LEU A 576 -0.60 -2.46 -22.81
CA LEU A 576 0.11 -2.01 -21.61
C LEU A 576 0.94 -0.76 -21.90
N LYS A 577 0.79 0.27 -21.06
CA LYS A 577 1.54 1.54 -21.13
C LYS A 577 2.39 1.82 -19.90
N TYR A 578 2.01 1.28 -18.74
CA TYR A 578 2.61 1.59 -17.45
C TYR A 578 3.11 0.32 -16.79
N ILE A 579 4.26 0.38 -16.11
CA ILE A 579 4.73 -0.71 -15.25
C ILE A 579 5.31 -0.14 -13.96
N GLY A 580 4.84 -0.62 -12.82
CA GLY A 580 5.43 -0.33 -11.51
C GLY A 580 6.64 -1.23 -11.28
N VAL A 581 7.77 -0.64 -10.90
CA VAL A 581 8.98 -1.37 -10.49
C VAL A 581 9.30 -0.97 -9.05
N GLY A 582 9.09 -1.90 -8.12
CA GLY A 582 9.19 -1.64 -6.68
C GLY A 582 7.88 -1.15 -6.05
N ASN A 583 7.90 -1.03 -4.73
CA ASN A 583 6.82 -0.63 -3.84
C ASN A 583 7.37 -0.34 -2.44
N GLU A 584 7.22 0.89 -1.93
CA GLU A 584 7.65 1.22 -0.55
C GLU A 584 9.08 0.76 -0.20
N ASP A 585 9.98 0.68 -1.18
CA ASP A 585 11.31 0.13 -0.96
C ASP A 585 12.17 1.06 -0.11
N LEU A 586 12.98 0.48 0.77
CA LEU A 586 14.11 1.20 1.33
C LEU A 586 15.11 1.51 0.21
N ILE A 587 15.54 2.76 0.09
CA ILE A 587 16.36 3.26 -1.05
C ILE A 587 17.85 2.95 -0.80
N THR A 588 18.12 1.70 -0.45
CA THR A 588 19.46 1.17 -0.22
C THR A 588 20.27 1.07 -1.51
N HIS A 589 21.58 0.88 -1.41
CA HIS A 589 22.43 0.63 -2.57
C HIS A 589 22.04 -0.66 -3.33
N ILE A 590 21.57 -1.69 -2.60
CA ILE A 590 21.13 -2.98 -3.14
C ILE A 590 19.89 -2.80 -4.02
N PHE A 591 18.92 -2.00 -3.56
CA PHE A 591 17.74 -1.62 -4.32
C PHE A 591 18.13 -0.83 -5.58
N LYS A 592 18.93 0.23 -5.41
CA LYS A 592 19.32 1.12 -6.52
C LYS A 592 20.00 0.37 -7.67
N GLU A 593 20.93 -0.54 -7.36
CA GLU A 593 21.63 -1.34 -8.37
C GLU A 593 20.67 -2.21 -9.21
N ARG A 594 19.70 -2.86 -8.56
CA ARG A 594 18.74 -3.75 -9.25
C ARG A 594 17.67 -2.99 -9.99
N PHE A 595 17.16 -1.91 -9.39
CA PHE A 595 16.23 -1.01 -10.06
C PHE A 595 16.86 -0.43 -11.33
N GLU A 596 18.11 0.05 -11.28
CA GLU A 596 18.82 0.58 -12.45
C GLU A 596 18.90 -0.45 -13.59
N LEU A 597 19.17 -1.73 -13.29
CA LEU A 597 19.19 -2.80 -14.30
C LEU A 597 17.83 -3.00 -14.98
N ILE A 598 16.76 -3.09 -14.18
CA ILE A 598 15.39 -3.28 -14.70
C ILE A 598 14.96 -2.05 -15.51
N TYR A 599 15.11 -0.85 -14.96
CA TYR A 599 14.71 0.40 -15.59
C TYR A 599 15.43 0.63 -16.92
N ASN A 600 16.75 0.43 -16.95
CA ASN A 600 17.53 0.61 -18.18
C ASN A 600 17.14 -0.40 -19.26
N ALA A 601 16.90 -1.67 -18.89
CA ALA A 601 16.47 -2.69 -19.83
C ALA A 601 15.09 -2.39 -20.43
N VAL A 602 14.11 -1.99 -19.61
CA VAL A 602 12.78 -1.58 -20.09
C VAL A 602 12.90 -0.36 -20.99
N LYS A 603 13.64 0.68 -20.58
CA LYS A 603 13.83 1.90 -21.38
C LYS A 603 14.50 1.63 -22.73
N GLU A 604 15.45 0.69 -22.79
CA GLU A 604 16.14 0.32 -24.02
C GLU A 604 15.24 -0.50 -24.96
N LYS A 605 14.52 -1.49 -24.44
CA LYS A 605 13.75 -2.46 -25.25
C LYS A 605 12.31 -2.03 -25.53
N HIS A 606 11.73 -1.27 -24.61
CA HIS A 606 10.34 -0.83 -24.60
C HIS A 606 10.22 0.65 -24.22
N PRO A 607 10.79 1.58 -25.01
CA PRO A 607 10.73 3.01 -24.73
C PRO A 607 9.30 3.58 -24.74
N GLU A 608 8.31 2.84 -25.25
CA GLU A 608 6.89 3.15 -25.19
C GLU A 608 6.25 2.93 -23.81
N ILE A 609 6.92 2.23 -22.90
CA ILE A 609 6.43 1.93 -21.55
C ILE A 609 6.93 3.00 -20.57
N GLU A 610 6.00 3.60 -19.84
CA GLU A 610 6.31 4.48 -18.72
C GLU A 610 6.53 3.67 -17.45
N VAL A 611 7.77 3.66 -16.97
CA VAL A 611 8.13 3.03 -15.69
C VAL A 611 7.75 3.95 -14.53
N ILE A 612 6.96 3.41 -13.61
CA ILE A 612 6.64 4.02 -12.31
C ILE A 612 7.64 3.46 -11.29
N GLY A 613 8.52 4.32 -10.76
CA GLY A 613 9.42 3.97 -9.66
C GLY A 613 8.80 4.28 -8.30
N THR A 614 9.49 3.94 -7.20
CA THR A 614 9.10 4.33 -5.83
C THR A 614 10.06 5.37 -5.26
N VAL A 615 9.57 6.24 -4.38
CA VAL A 615 10.41 7.15 -3.58
C VAL A 615 10.53 6.72 -2.12
N GLY A 616 10.07 5.53 -1.76
CA GLY A 616 10.23 4.97 -0.43
C GLY A 616 8.91 4.69 0.30
N PRO A 617 8.96 4.14 1.52
CA PRO A 617 7.78 3.70 2.26
C PRO A 617 6.92 4.82 2.84
N PHE A 618 7.43 6.05 2.86
CA PHE A 618 6.77 7.19 3.49
C PHE A 618 6.91 8.45 2.63
N SER A 619 6.06 9.45 2.89
CA SER A 619 6.08 10.77 2.25
C SER A 619 7.02 11.79 2.91
N GLU A 620 7.89 11.31 3.80
CA GLU A 620 8.94 12.04 4.49
C GLU A 620 10.05 11.09 4.93
N GLY A 621 11.18 11.63 5.41
CA GLY A 621 12.30 10.84 5.90
C GLY A 621 13.41 10.61 4.88
N SER A 622 14.41 9.82 5.28
CA SER A 622 15.65 9.62 4.54
C SER A 622 15.43 8.92 3.20
N ASP A 623 14.64 7.84 3.18
CA ASP A 623 14.27 7.13 1.97
C ASP A 623 13.50 8.02 1.00
N TYR A 624 12.55 8.83 1.49
CA TYR A 624 11.81 9.79 0.67
C TYR A 624 12.73 10.78 -0.06
N VAL A 625 13.66 11.38 0.69
CA VAL A 625 14.63 12.33 0.13
C VAL A 625 15.57 11.66 -0.87
N GLU A 626 16.10 10.48 -0.53
CA GLU A 626 17.02 9.74 -1.39
C GLU A 626 16.31 9.18 -2.63
N GLY A 627 15.08 8.71 -2.50
CA GLY A 627 14.23 8.25 -3.60
C GLY A 627 14.00 9.35 -4.63
N TRP A 628 13.64 10.55 -4.19
CA TRP A 628 13.49 11.70 -5.11
C TRP A 628 14.81 12.12 -5.77
N LYS A 629 15.93 12.06 -5.06
CA LYS A 629 17.27 12.30 -5.64
C LYS A 629 17.58 11.25 -6.71
N PHE A 630 17.32 9.98 -6.41
CA PHE A 630 17.55 8.84 -7.30
C PHE A 630 16.67 8.90 -8.54
N ALA A 631 15.37 9.17 -8.39
CA ALA A 631 14.45 9.35 -9.50
C ALA A 631 14.85 10.52 -10.42
N SER A 632 15.27 11.64 -9.83
CA SER A 632 15.78 12.80 -10.57
C SER A 632 17.05 12.46 -11.35
N LYS A 633 17.97 11.68 -10.75
CA LYS A 633 19.23 11.25 -11.38
C LYS A 633 18.97 10.39 -12.62
N LEU A 634 18.02 9.46 -12.55
CA LEU A 634 17.71 8.54 -13.66
C LEU A 634 16.73 9.11 -14.69
N GLY A 635 16.02 10.19 -14.34
CA GLY A 635 14.94 10.74 -15.15
C GLY A 635 13.75 9.79 -15.23
N ILE A 636 13.37 9.21 -14.09
CA ILE A 636 12.18 8.35 -13.99
C ILE A 636 10.94 9.20 -14.31
N PRO A 637 10.05 8.78 -15.22
CA PRO A 637 8.93 9.62 -15.66
C PRO A 637 7.89 9.82 -14.55
N ILE A 638 7.59 8.77 -13.77
CA ILE A 638 6.59 8.78 -12.71
C ILE A 638 7.17 8.13 -11.46
N VAL A 639 6.90 8.71 -10.29
CA VAL A 639 7.20 8.10 -8.98
C VAL A 639 5.94 7.88 -8.16
N ASP A 640 5.94 6.78 -7.41
CA ASP A 640 4.88 6.40 -6.49
C ASP A 640 5.16 6.94 -5.07
N GLU A 641 4.20 7.66 -4.52
CA GLU A 641 4.20 8.18 -3.15
C GLU A 641 3.07 7.59 -2.33
N HIS A 642 3.35 7.24 -1.07
CA HIS A 642 2.38 6.64 -0.17
C HIS A 642 2.26 7.42 1.14
N TYR A 643 1.03 7.59 1.64
CA TYR A 643 0.81 8.10 2.99
C TYR A 643 -0.59 7.87 3.57
N TYR A 644 -0.60 7.50 4.85
CA TYR A 644 -1.80 7.31 5.64
C TYR A 644 -1.83 8.34 6.78
N GLN A 645 -2.66 9.37 6.64
CA GLN A 645 -2.58 10.57 7.48
C GLN A 645 -3.89 10.86 8.25
N PRO A 646 -3.84 11.55 9.41
CA PRO A 646 -5.04 11.99 10.10
C PRO A 646 -5.73 13.16 9.39
N PRO A 647 -7.04 13.40 9.61
CA PRO A 647 -7.77 14.53 9.04
C PRO A 647 -7.08 15.89 9.21
N GLY A 648 -6.50 16.16 10.38
CA GLY A 648 -5.73 17.38 10.64
C GLY A 648 -4.54 17.58 9.70
N TRP A 649 -3.88 16.50 9.25
CA TRP A 649 -2.80 16.61 8.27
C TRP A 649 -3.32 17.15 6.94
N TYR A 650 -4.42 16.60 6.43
CA TYR A 650 -5.02 17.05 5.16
C TYR A 650 -5.49 18.51 5.23
N ILE A 651 -6.10 18.92 6.36
CA ILE A 651 -6.54 20.30 6.59
C ILE A 651 -5.36 21.28 6.58
N HIS A 652 -4.19 20.86 7.08
CA HIS A 652 -3.02 21.72 7.26
C HIS A 652 -1.93 21.59 6.18
N ASN A 653 -2.06 20.64 5.24
CA ASN A 653 -1.11 20.42 4.13
C ASN A 653 -1.78 20.57 2.76
N GLN A 654 -2.74 21.49 2.63
CA GLN A 654 -3.45 21.71 1.37
C GLN A 654 -2.54 22.17 0.23
N ASP A 655 -1.38 22.73 0.54
CA ASP A 655 -0.37 23.21 -0.41
C ASP A 655 0.79 22.21 -0.61
N TYR A 656 0.59 20.93 -0.25
CA TYR A 656 1.63 19.90 -0.30
C TYR A 656 2.26 19.79 -1.70
N TYR A 657 1.44 19.52 -2.72
CA TYR A 657 1.89 19.42 -4.12
C TYR A 657 2.13 20.77 -4.78
N ASP A 658 1.62 21.87 -4.22
CA ASP A 658 1.82 23.21 -4.77
C ASP A 658 3.31 23.62 -4.81
N LYS A 659 4.14 22.99 -3.98
CA LYS A 659 5.58 23.26 -3.83
C LYS A 659 6.47 22.40 -4.75
N TYR A 660 5.90 21.44 -5.47
CA TYR A 660 6.68 20.49 -6.26
C TYR A 660 7.26 21.14 -7.52
N ASP A 661 8.41 20.63 -7.98
CA ASP A 661 9.01 21.06 -9.24
C ASP A 661 8.29 20.38 -10.41
N ARG A 662 7.59 21.18 -11.24
CA ARG A 662 6.76 20.69 -12.36
C ARG A 662 7.59 20.08 -13.50
N ASN A 663 8.92 20.26 -13.47
CA ASN A 663 9.86 19.71 -14.46
C ASN A 663 10.48 18.36 -14.04
N LYS A 664 10.21 17.89 -12.82
CA LYS A 664 10.65 16.57 -12.35
C LYS A 664 9.62 15.49 -12.68
N SER A 665 9.89 14.27 -12.22
CA SER A 665 8.98 13.14 -12.28
C SER A 665 7.56 13.54 -11.87
N LYS A 666 6.56 13.02 -12.59
CA LYS A 666 5.16 13.10 -12.18
C LYS A 666 4.94 12.20 -10.97
N VAL A 667 3.86 12.43 -10.25
CA VAL A 667 3.50 11.66 -9.06
C VAL A 667 2.31 10.78 -9.36
N TYR A 668 2.45 9.51 -9.02
CA TYR A 668 1.34 8.63 -8.73
C TYR A 668 1.20 8.56 -7.20
N LEU A 669 0.05 8.99 -6.66
CA LEU A 669 -0.27 8.79 -5.24
C LEU A 669 -0.88 7.39 -5.08
N GLY A 670 -0.03 6.37 -5.01
CA GLY A 670 -0.45 4.98 -5.11
C GLY A 670 -1.20 4.45 -3.92
N GLU A 671 -0.93 4.98 -2.73
CA GLU A 671 -1.64 4.61 -1.51
C GLU A 671 -1.89 5.83 -0.64
N TYR A 672 -3.17 6.12 -0.40
CA TYR A 672 -3.56 7.08 0.62
C TYR A 672 -4.86 6.70 1.31
N ALA A 673 -5.00 7.12 2.57
CA ALA A 673 -6.26 7.11 3.29
C ALA A 673 -6.22 8.10 4.46
N ALA A 674 -7.39 8.63 4.85
CA ALA A 674 -7.52 9.31 6.12
C ALA A 674 -7.82 8.32 7.24
N HIS A 675 -7.21 8.51 8.42
CA HIS A 675 -7.53 7.69 9.58
C HIS A 675 -7.62 8.51 10.86
N LEU A 676 -8.66 8.22 11.65
CA LEU A 676 -8.72 8.65 13.04
C LEU A 676 -7.92 7.68 13.93
N PRO A 677 -7.61 8.02 15.18
CA PRO A 677 -6.91 7.11 16.09
C PRO A 677 -7.56 5.72 16.25
N SER A 678 -8.88 5.63 16.10
CA SER A 678 -9.63 4.35 16.11
C SER A 678 -9.78 3.69 14.74
N ARG A 679 -9.20 4.29 13.68
CA ARG A 679 -9.08 3.77 12.31
C ARG A 679 -10.41 3.37 11.66
N HIS A 680 -11.50 4.01 12.03
CA HIS A 680 -12.79 3.84 11.36
C HIS A 680 -13.00 4.91 10.30
N ASN A 681 -13.70 4.54 9.22
CA ASN A 681 -14.19 5.47 8.22
C ASN A 681 -15.49 6.14 8.69
N ASN A 682 -15.58 7.45 8.49
CA ASN A 682 -16.78 8.26 8.76
C ASN A 682 -16.80 9.51 7.87
N ILE A 683 -17.75 10.41 8.11
CA ILE A 683 -17.85 11.69 7.40
C ILE A 683 -16.60 12.56 7.59
N GLU A 684 -15.99 12.59 8.78
CA GLU A 684 -14.77 13.36 9.00
C GLU A 684 -13.60 12.90 8.10
N THR A 685 -13.32 11.59 8.05
CA THR A 685 -12.27 11.06 7.18
C THR A 685 -12.60 11.27 5.71
N ALA A 686 -13.85 11.02 5.31
CA ALA A 686 -14.29 11.17 3.92
C ALA A 686 -14.20 12.62 3.43
N LEU A 687 -14.59 13.60 4.27
CA LEU A 687 -14.49 15.01 3.89
C LEU A 687 -13.05 15.53 3.89
N ALA A 688 -12.17 14.98 4.75
CA ALA A 688 -10.74 15.26 4.68
C ALA A 688 -10.12 14.73 3.37
N GLU A 689 -10.51 13.52 2.95
CA GLU A 689 -10.11 12.94 1.65
C GLU A 689 -10.65 13.76 0.48
N ALA A 690 -11.92 14.18 0.51
CA ALA A 690 -12.49 15.03 -0.54
C ALA A 690 -11.78 16.40 -0.64
N LEU A 691 -11.44 16.99 0.51
CA LEU A 691 -10.64 18.21 0.58
C LEU A 691 -9.25 18.00 -0.03
N HIS A 692 -8.60 16.88 0.28
CA HIS A 692 -7.31 16.54 -0.29
C HIS A 692 -7.39 16.33 -1.80
N LEU A 693 -8.38 15.57 -2.28
CA LEU A 693 -8.58 15.32 -3.71
C LEU A 693 -8.86 16.60 -4.50
N ASN A 694 -9.53 17.60 -3.91
CA ASN A 694 -9.63 18.94 -4.53
C ASN A 694 -8.24 19.59 -4.73
N ASN A 695 -7.34 19.44 -3.75
CA ASN A 695 -5.97 19.97 -3.84
C ASN A 695 -5.10 19.15 -4.80
N VAL A 696 -5.33 17.85 -4.88
CA VAL A 696 -4.69 16.97 -5.86
C VAL A 696 -5.14 17.32 -7.27
N GLU A 697 -6.44 17.54 -7.51
CA GLU A 697 -6.97 17.97 -8.81
C GLU A 697 -6.43 19.36 -9.21
N ARG A 698 -6.25 20.28 -8.25
CA ARG A 698 -5.52 21.54 -8.47
C ARG A 698 -4.08 21.32 -8.94
N ASN A 699 -3.44 20.24 -8.51
CA ASN A 699 -2.09 19.86 -8.91
C ASN A 699 -2.09 18.65 -9.86
N GLY A 700 -3.16 18.46 -10.65
CA GLY A 700 -3.29 17.35 -11.59
C GLY A 700 -2.30 17.36 -12.77
N ASP A 701 -1.47 18.41 -12.85
CA ASP A 701 -0.30 18.55 -13.72
C ASP A 701 0.98 17.94 -13.10
N VAL A 702 0.99 17.70 -11.79
CA VAL A 702 2.05 17.02 -11.02
C VAL A 702 1.60 15.62 -10.64
N VAL A 703 0.46 15.51 -9.96
CA VAL A 703 -0.14 14.23 -9.55
C VAL A 703 -1.06 13.75 -10.65
N ILE A 704 -0.68 12.69 -11.35
CA ILE A 704 -1.39 12.23 -12.55
C ILE A 704 -2.26 11.00 -12.31
N MET A 705 -2.06 10.32 -11.17
CA MET A 705 -2.77 9.10 -10.78
C MET A 705 -2.94 9.09 -9.26
N THR A 706 -4.04 8.56 -8.76
CA THR A 706 -4.29 8.36 -7.32
C THR A 706 -5.09 7.08 -7.08
N SER A 707 -4.81 6.39 -5.98
CA SER A 707 -5.63 5.26 -5.52
C SER A 707 -5.69 5.19 -4.00
N TYR A 708 -6.93 5.07 -3.48
CA TYR A 708 -7.14 4.78 -2.06
C TYR A 708 -6.67 3.35 -1.74
N ALA A 709 -6.04 3.17 -0.56
CA ALA A 709 -5.65 1.85 -0.07
C ALA A 709 -5.92 1.68 1.44
N PRO A 710 -6.14 0.44 1.92
CA PRO A 710 -6.48 -0.74 1.14
C PRO A 710 -7.94 -0.73 0.64
N LEU A 711 -8.22 -1.51 -0.41
CA LEU A 711 -9.48 -1.41 -1.16
C LEU A 711 -10.63 -2.22 -0.57
N LEU A 712 -10.40 -3.49 -0.24
CA LEU A 712 -11.44 -4.43 0.17
C LEU A 712 -11.06 -5.13 1.47
N ALA A 713 -12.02 -5.31 2.39
CA ALA A 713 -11.84 -6.13 3.57
C ALA A 713 -13.02 -7.04 3.87
N LYS A 714 -12.74 -8.33 4.04
CA LYS A 714 -13.72 -9.29 4.52
C LYS A 714 -13.92 -9.15 6.02
N GLU A 715 -15.16 -8.97 6.45
CA GLU A 715 -15.53 -8.86 7.86
C GLU A 715 -15.07 -10.11 8.64
N GLY A 716 -14.37 -9.90 9.75
CA GLY A 716 -13.82 -10.96 10.61
C GLY A 716 -12.46 -11.51 10.15
N TYR A 717 -11.94 -11.08 9.01
CA TYR A 717 -10.67 -11.55 8.43
C TYR A 717 -9.75 -10.40 8.03
N THR A 718 -9.68 -9.37 8.87
CA THR A 718 -9.00 -8.10 8.58
C THR A 718 -7.63 -8.01 9.26
N GLN A 719 -6.57 -7.80 8.48
CA GLN A 719 -5.19 -7.53 8.89
C GLN A 719 -4.90 -6.03 8.99
N TRP A 720 -5.55 -5.21 8.16
CA TRP A 720 -5.37 -3.76 8.13
C TRP A 720 -6.71 -3.03 8.10
N ASN A 721 -6.81 -1.89 8.75
CA ASN A 721 -7.96 -0.96 8.68
C ASN A 721 -7.41 0.46 8.54
N PRO A 722 -8.17 1.47 8.10
CA PRO A 722 -9.48 1.36 7.45
C PRO A 722 -9.38 0.82 6.02
N ASP A 723 -10.49 0.35 5.46
CA ASP A 723 -10.62 -0.10 4.06
C ASP A 723 -11.76 0.62 3.34
N LEU A 724 -11.65 0.76 2.01
CA LEU A 724 -12.65 1.48 1.23
C LEU A 724 -14.02 0.77 1.22
N ILE A 725 -14.02 -0.55 1.12
CA ILE A 725 -15.22 -1.40 1.06
C ILE A 725 -15.06 -2.59 2.00
N TYR A 726 -16.00 -2.75 2.94
CA TYR A 726 -16.11 -3.97 3.74
C TYR A 726 -17.12 -4.93 3.10
N PHE A 727 -16.95 -6.23 3.30
CA PHE A 727 -17.90 -7.21 2.77
C PHE A 727 -17.95 -8.50 3.58
N ASN A 728 -19.00 -9.27 3.36
CA ASN A 728 -19.10 -10.66 3.79
C ASN A 728 -19.63 -11.52 2.63
N ASN A 729 -20.01 -12.77 2.88
CA ASN A 729 -20.41 -13.70 1.82
C ASN A 729 -21.70 -13.26 1.09
N ASN A 730 -22.53 -12.42 1.73
CA ASN A 730 -23.85 -12.03 1.22
C ASN A 730 -23.97 -10.53 0.90
N GLU A 731 -23.14 -9.70 1.52
CA GLU A 731 -23.28 -8.24 1.46
C GLU A 731 -21.96 -7.54 1.11
N VAL A 732 -22.08 -6.47 0.34
CA VAL A 732 -21.03 -5.47 0.09
C VAL A 732 -21.43 -4.18 0.82
N LYS A 733 -20.50 -3.59 1.58
CA LYS A 733 -20.72 -2.44 2.47
C LYS A 733 -19.72 -1.33 2.12
N PRO A 734 -20.01 -0.51 1.09
CA PRO A 734 -19.19 0.63 0.76
C PRO A 734 -19.21 1.66 1.88
N THR A 735 -18.04 2.20 2.24
CA THR A 735 -17.89 3.19 3.31
C THR A 735 -18.28 4.59 2.83
N THR A 736 -18.32 5.56 3.75
CA THR A 736 -18.49 6.97 3.38
C THR A 736 -17.36 7.47 2.46
N GLY A 737 -16.12 7.02 2.69
CA GLY A 737 -14.96 7.30 1.82
C GLY A 737 -15.10 6.73 0.41
N TYR A 738 -15.73 5.55 0.25
CA TYR A 738 -16.04 4.99 -1.08
C TYR A 738 -16.85 5.96 -1.94
N TYR A 739 -17.85 6.62 -1.35
CA TYR A 739 -18.69 7.54 -2.12
C TYR A 739 -17.94 8.81 -2.53
N VAL A 740 -16.90 9.23 -1.79
CA VAL A 740 -16.01 10.30 -2.22
C VAL A 740 -15.25 9.88 -3.48
N GLN A 741 -14.64 8.68 -3.46
CA GLN A 741 -13.92 8.15 -4.63
C GLN A 741 -14.84 8.02 -5.85
N LYS A 742 -16.04 7.48 -5.64
CA LYS A 742 -17.07 7.35 -6.68
C LYS A 742 -17.48 8.71 -7.25
N MET A 743 -17.76 9.70 -6.39
CA MET A 743 -18.11 11.05 -6.83
C MET A 743 -16.98 11.73 -7.62
N PHE A 744 -15.71 11.48 -7.32
CA PHE A 744 -14.59 11.96 -8.13
C PHE A 744 -14.45 11.24 -9.47
N GLY A 745 -14.54 9.91 -9.49
CA GLY A 745 -14.40 9.12 -10.72
C GLY A 745 -15.57 9.28 -11.71
N GLU A 746 -16.79 9.54 -11.21
CA GLU A 746 -17.96 9.91 -12.04
C GLU A 746 -17.91 11.36 -12.53
N ASN A 747 -17.14 12.24 -11.88
CA ASN A 747 -17.09 13.68 -12.16
C ASN A 747 -15.64 14.16 -12.34
N SER A 748 -14.88 13.48 -13.20
CA SER A 748 -13.53 13.87 -13.60
C SER A 748 -13.55 14.87 -14.76
N GLY A 749 -12.49 15.66 -14.90
CA GLY A 749 -12.24 16.52 -16.07
C GLY A 749 -10.77 16.49 -16.45
N ASN A 750 -10.44 17.01 -17.63
CA ASN A 750 -9.08 17.04 -18.18
C ASN A 750 -8.48 18.46 -18.23
N LEU A 751 -9.26 19.47 -17.83
CA LEU A 751 -8.81 20.85 -17.72
C LEU A 751 -9.17 21.41 -16.34
N TYR A 752 -8.17 21.80 -15.55
CA TYR A 752 -8.38 22.47 -14.27
C TYR A 752 -8.56 23.97 -14.45
N LEU A 753 -9.56 24.54 -13.80
CA LEU A 753 -9.87 25.96 -13.81
C LEU A 753 -9.56 26.56 -12.43
N PRO A 754 -8.46 27.31 -12.26
CA PRO A 754 -8.12 27.92 -10.99
C PRO A 754 -9.26 28.80 -10.47
N SER A 755 -9.50 28.76 -9.17
CA SER A 755 -10.53 29.57 -8.53
C SER A 755 -9.98 30.32 -7.32
N LYS A 756 -10.55 31.49 -7.04
CA LYS A 756 -10.33 32.24 -5.81
C LYS A 756 -11.56 32.10 -4.92
N VAL A 757 -11.35 31.61 -3.71
CA VAL A 757 -12.40 31.48 -2.68
C VAL A 757 -12.25 32.62 -1.69
N SER A 758 -13.32 33.37 -1.45
CA SER A 758 -13.38 34.40 -0.41
C SER A 758 -14.52 34.07 0.54
N LEU A 759 -14.25 34.01 1.85
CA LEU A 759 -15.27 33.75 2.87
C LEU A 759 -15.64 35.05 3.58
N SER A 760 -16.86 35.13 4.11
CA SER A 760 -17.30 36.24 4.97
C SER A 760 -16.55 36.29 6.32
N ASP A 761 -15.83 35.22 6.67
CA ASP A 761 -14.99 35.12 7.87
C ASP A 761 -13.51 34.93 7.45
N ASN A 762 -12.62 35.72 8.04
CA ASN A 762 -11.19 35.75 7.71
C ASN A 762 -10.32 34.92 8.67
N ASN A 763 -10.92 34.14 9.57
CA ASN A 763 -10.19 33.26 10.46
C ASN A 763 -9.56 32.10 9.66
N GLY A 764 -8.24 31.94 9.76
CA GLY A 764 -7.51 30.88 9.08
C GLY A 764 -7.99 29.46 9.44
N ALA A 765 -8.51 29.24 10.65
CA ALA A 765 -9.10 27.95 11.03
C ALA A 765 -10.40 27.65 10.28
N VAL A 766 -11.18 28.69 9.94
CA VAL A 766 -12.41 28.57 9.12
C VAL A 766 -12.03 28.33 7.66
N GLN A 767 -11.12 29.13 7.12
CA GLN A 767 -10.70 29.05 5.71
C GLN A 767 -10.14 27.67 5.34
N LYS A 768 -9.34 27.05 6.22
CA LYS A 768 -8.78 25.71 5.97
C LYS A 768 -9.82 24.58 5.91
N ARG A 769 -11.07 24.82 6.29
CA ARG A 769 -12.14 23.81 6.29
C ARG A 769 -13.10 23.99 5.11
N VAL A 770 -12.73 24.84 4.14
CA VAL A 770 -13.47 25.03 2.90
C VAL A 770 -12.51 24.81 1.75
N SER A 771 -12.84 23.91 0.82
CA SER A 771 -12.04 23.70 -0.38
C SER A 771 -12.91 23.63 -1.62
N VAL A 772 -12.32 24.03 -2.75
CA VAL A 772 -12.99 24.08 -4.04
C VAL A 772 -12.07 23.53 -5.11
N SER A 773 -12.62 22.67 -5.98
CA SER A 773 -12.03 22.33 -7.26
C SER A 773 -13.02 22.61 -8.38
N VAL A 774 -12.53 23.15 -9.50
CA VAL A 774 -13.32 23.35 -10.70
C VAL A 774 -12.56 22.76 -11.87
N VAL A 775 -13.19 21.82 -12.56
CA VAL A 775 -12.64 21.20 -13.78
C VAL A 775 -13.64 21.26 -14.90
N LYS A 776 -13.13 21.16 -16.12
CA LYS A 776 -13.91 20.97 -17.34
C LYS A 776 -13.52 19.64 -17.96
N ASP A 777 -14.52 18.87 -18.37
CA ASP A 777 -14.31 17.73 -19.26
C ASP A 777 -14.49 18.24 -20.69
N GLU A 778 -13.39 18.41 -21.42
CA GLU A 778 -13.44 18.93 -22.79
C GLU A 778 -14.13 17.98 -23.77
N ASN A 779 -14.26 16.68 -23.44
CA ASN A 779 -14.92 15.71 -24.32
C ASN A 779 -16.45 15.86 -24.28
N THR A 780 -17.01 16.16 -23.10
CA THR A 780 -18.45 16.39 -22.93
C THR A 780 -18.82 17.88 -22.91
N ALA A 781 -17.81 18.75 -22.77
CA ALA A 781 -17.91 20.18 -22.50
C ALA A 781 -18.52 20.56 -21.13
N ASP A 782 -18.69 19.59 -20.21
CA ASP A 782 -19.28 19.82 -18.90
C ASP A 782 -18.33 20.61 -17.98
N TYR A 783 -18.91 21.52 -17.20
CA TYR A 783 -18.23 22.12 -16.05
C TYR A 783 -18.58 21.33 -14.78
N ILE A 784 -17.57 21.08 -13.96
CA ILE A 784 -17.70 20.32 -12.72
C ILE A 784 -17.14 21.14 -11.57
N VAL A 785 -18.00 21.48 -10.60
CA VAL A 785 -17.65 22.27 -9.40
C VAL A 785 -17.77 21.37 -8.17
N LYS A 786 -16.66 21.19 -7.46
CA LYS A 786 -16.54 20.34 -6.26
C LYS A 786 -16.28 21.22 -5.05
N LEU A 787 -17.13 21.14 -4.03
CA LEU A 787 -17.16 22.05 -2.87
C LEU A 787 -17.19 21.24 -1.57
N VAL A 788 -16.21 21.44 -0.69
CA VAL A 788 -16.19 20.82 0.64
C VAL A 788 -16.45 21.87 1.72
N ASN A 789 -17.35 21.54 2.64
CA ASN A 789 -17.58 22.28 3.88
C ASN A 789 -17.34 21.36 5.08
N LEU A 790 -16.20 21.51 5.75
CA LEU A 790 -15.82 20.80 6.98
C LEU A 790 -16.22 21.56 8.26
N LEU A 791 -17.11 22.57 8.17
CA LEU A 791 -17.54 23.38 9.31
C LEU A 791 -18.86 22.91 9.90
N PRO A 792 -19.13 23.21 11.20
CA PRO A 792 -20.41 22.93 11.86
C PRO A 792 -21.57 23.83 11.42
N VAL A 793 -21.38 24.70 10.42
CA VAL A 793 -22.37 25.66 9.93
C VAL A 793 -22.49 25.57 8.41
N SER A 794 -23.62 25.99 7.86
CA SER A 794 -23.79 26.08 6.41
C SER A 794 -23.00 27.24 5.80
N ILE A 795 -22.71 27.11 4.50
CA ILE A 795 -22.09 28.16 3.68
C ILE A 795 -22.99 28.42 2.47
N ASP A 796 -23.42 29.66 2.28
CA ASP A 796 -24.07 30.08 1.03
C ASP A 796 -22.99 30.55 0.06
N ALA A 797 -22.73 29.75 -0.99
CA ALA A 797 -21.66 29.98 -1.96
C ALA A 797 -22.19 30.64 -3.24
N GLU A 798 -21.73 31.85 -3.55
CA GLU A 798 -21.92 32.50 -4.84
C GLU A 798 -20.87 32.01 -5.83
N LEU A 799 -21.31 31.50 -6.99
CA LEU A 799 -20.44 31.02 -8.06
C LEU A 799 -20.32 32.10 -9.14
N LEU A 800 -19.08 32.45 -9.49
CA LEU A 800 -18.76 33.40 -10.56
C LEU A 800 -17.89 32.69 -11.60
N ILE A 801 -18.54 32.19 -12.65
CA ILE A 801 -17.88 31.54 -13.79
C ILE A 801 -18.04 32.46 -15.01
N PRO A 802 -16.93 32.99 -15.58
CA PRO A 802 -17.00 33.89 -16.73
C PRO A 802 -17.80 33.30 -17.89
N ASN A 803 -18.55 34.15 -18.59
CA ASN A 803 -19.27 33.80 -19.82
C ASN A 803 -20.39 32.75 -19.68
N ILE A 804 -20.81 32.41 -18.46
CA ILE A 804 -21.93 31.48 -18.21
C ILE A 804 -23.01 32.20 -17.38
N ASP A 805 -24.25 32.22 -17.87
CA ASP A 805 -25.41 32.66 -17.10
C ASP A 805 -25.88 31.54 -16.16
N LEU A 806 -25.22 31.45 -15.00
CA LEU A 806 -25.46 30.40 -13.99
C LEU A 806 -26.89 30.42 -13.43
N ALA A 807 -27.64 31.51 -13.56
CA ALA A 807 -29.05 31.57 -13.15
C ALA A 807 -29.98 30.74 -14.06
N ALA A 808 -29.59 30.53 -15.31
CA ALA A 808 -30.34 29.73 -16.29
C ALA A 808 -29.83 28.28 -16.40
N VAL A 809 -28.65 27.97 -15.85
CA VAL A 809 -28.04 26.64 -15.90
C VAL A 809 -28.80 25.64 -15.03
N THR A 810 -28.95 24.42 -15.55
CA THR A 810 -29.44 23.27 -14.80
C THR A 810 -28.30 22.28 -14.58
N ALA A 811 -28.02 21.95 -13.33
CA ALA A 811 -26.94 21.04 -12.93
C ALA A 811 -27.46 19.80 -12.22
N ASP A 812 -26.75 18.68 -12.38
CA ASP A 812 -26.84 17.56 -11.45
C ASP A 812 -26.05 17.92 -10.19
N CYS A 813 -26.75 18.01 -9.05
CA CYS A 813 -26.19 18.37 -7.76
C CYS A 813 -26.18 17.13 -6.85
N SER A 814 -25.00 16.61 -6.59
CA SER A 814 -24.74 15.48 -5.70
C SER A 814 -24.19 15.97 -4.36
N ILE A 815 -24.81 15.58 -3.24
CA ILE A 815 -24.41 16.00 -1.90
C ILE A 815 -24.21 14.77 -1.01
N LEU A 816 -23.00 14.60 -0.49
CA LEU A 816 -22.67 13.73 0.64
C LEU A 816 -22.62 14.59 1.91
N GLN A 817 -23.45 14.28 2.90
CA GLN A 817 -23.50 15.03 4.17
C GLN A 817 -23.81 14.09 5.34
N GLY A 818 -23.39 14.48 6.54
CA GLY A 818 -23.75 13.77 7.77
C GLY A 818 -23.13 14.43 9.00
N LYS A 819 -23.36 13.85 10.17
CA LYS A 819 -22.58 14.23 11.36
C LYS A 819 -21.16 13.70 11.20
N PRO A 820 -20.13 14.34 11.80
CA PRO A 820 -18.75 13.91 11.62
C PRO A 820 -18.48 12.43 11.93
N ASP A 821 -19.19 11.86 12.92
CA ASP A 821 -19.07 10.47 13.36
C ASP A 821 -19.93 9.47 12.58
N ASP A 822 -20.74 9.92 11.60
CA ASP A 822 -21.58 9.05 10.77
C ASP A 822 -20.72 8.19 9.83
N ARG A 823 -20.97 6.88 9.83
CA ARG A 823 -20.25 5.88 9.04
C ARG A 823 -21.05 5.35 7.84
N SER A 824 -22.30 5.76 7.72
CA SER A 824 -23.29 5.17 6.81
C SER A 824 -23.85 6.17 5.80
N ALA A 825 -23.42 7.43 5.89
CA ALA A 825 -23.83 8.49 4.99
C ALA A 825 -23.55 8.13 3.52
N LYS A 826 -24.52 8.43 2.66
CA LYS A 826 -24.48 8.21 1.20
C LYS A 826 -24.85 9.50 0.48
N PRO A 827 -24.32 9.73 -0.73
CA PRO A 827 -24.67 10.91 -1.49
C PRO A 827 -26.11 10.84 -2.00
N THR A 828 -26.73 12.01 -2.15
CA THR A 828 -28.02 12.17 -2.83
C THR A 828 -27.83 13.09 -4.03
N THR A 829 -28.47 12.77 -5.15
CA THR A 829 -28.37 13.56 -6.38
C THR A 829 -29.73 14.10 -6.78
N LYS A 830 -29.78 15.38 -7.14
CA LYS A 830 -30.98 16.04 -7.68
C LYS A 830 -30.58 17.03 -8.77
N LYS A 831 -31.48 17.28 -9.72
CA LYS A 831 -31.34 18.40 -10.66
C LYS A 831 -31.75 19.71 -9.98
N ILE A 832 -30.94 20.74 -10.13
CA ILE A 832 -31.23 22.11 -9.66
C ILE A 832 -31.03 23.09 -10.82
N THR A 833 -31.83 24.15 -10.84
CA THR A 833 -31.72 25.24 -11.83
C THR A 833 -31.42 26.53 -11.10
N GLY A 834 -30.52 27.35 -11.65
CA GLY A 834 -30.02 28.55 -10.99
C GLY A 834 -28.96 28.21 -9.96
N ILE A 835 -27.73 27.99 -10.43
CA ILE A 835 -26.58 27.60 -9.61
C ILE A 835 -25.64 28.77 -9.29
N ASN A 836 -26.07 30.00 -9.54
CA ASN A 836 -25.31 31.20 -9.16
C ASN A 836 -25.16 31.33 -7.64
N GLU A 837 -26.07 30.77 -6.85
CA GLU A 837 -25.96 30.62 -5.40
C GLU A 837 -26.27 29.17 -4.99
N VAL A 838 -25.38 28.57 -4.19
CA VAL A 838 -25.49 27.17 -3.75
C VAL A 838 -25.26 27.08 -2.24
N SER A 839 -26.25 26.59 -1.51
CA SER A 839 -26.13 26.33 -0.08
C SER A 839 -25.38 25.02 0.17
N LEU A 840 -24.24 25.09 0.84
CA LEU A 840 -23.44 23.97 1.33
C LEU A 840 -23.84 23.66 2.78
N PRO A 841 -24.47 22.52 3.07
CA PRO A 841 -24.78 22.11 4.44
C PRO A 841 -23.51 21.98 5.30
N ALA A 842 -23.66 22.05 6.62
CA ALA A 842 -22.58 21.72 7.55
C ALA A 842 -22.07 20.29 7.30
N TYR A 843 -20.76 20.08 7.38
CA TYR A 843 -20.10 18.78 7.14
C TYR A 843 -20.59 18.10 5.86
N SER A 844 -20.31 18.71 4.71
CA SER A 844 -20.76 18.21 3.42
C SER A 844 -19.72 18.30 2.30
N TYR A 845 -19.90 17.44 1.31
CA TYR A 845 -19.22 17.47 0.02
C TYR A 845 -20.27 17.56 -1.09
N THR A 846 -20.22 18.62 -1.87
CA THR A 846 -21.17 18.94 -2.94
C THR A 846 -20.46 18.94 -4.29
N VAL A 847 -21.06 18.28 -5.28
CA VAL A 847 -20.58 18.26 -6.67
C VAL A 847 -21.70 18.72 -7.59
N LEU A 848 -21.39 19.69 -8.44
CA LEU A 848 -22.27 20.19 -9.50
C LEU A 848 -21.65 19.81 -10.85
N ARG A 849 -22.44 19.22 -11.74
CA ARG A 849 -22.05 18.96 -13.15
C ARG A 849 -23.12 19.53 -14.09
N PHE A 850 -22.72 20.32 -15.08
CA PHE A 850 -23.63 21.03 -15.99
C PHE A 850 -23.01 21.42 -17.33
#